data_AF-A0A4R6TJX5-F1
#
_entry.id   AF-A0A4R6TJX5-F1
#
_cell.length_a   1.000
_cell.length_b   1.000
_cell.length_c   1.000
_cell.angle_alpha   90.00
_cell.angle_beta   90.00
_cell.angle_gamma   90.00
#
_symmetry.space_group_name_H-M   'P 1'
#
loop_
_entity.id
_entity.type
_entity.pdbx_description
1 polymer ?
#
loop_
_entity_poly.entity_id
_entity_poly.type
_entity_poly.pdbx_seq_one_letter_code
_entity_poly.pdbx_strand_id
1 'polypeptide(L)'
;MRRIRPVFILLTLLVTINACTSDSPIQYEFTSSVNPETSGKIDPQSGTYDSGETITITAIPNKGFEFKKWQGDLSGNVNPYSFKISTDLNVEAVFERSDSDQDGVPDDNDQCPDTPTGQGVDGYGCSVEQKDSDNDGVTDNQDLCPETPFDEMVDDNGCSISQLDSDEDGVKDLLDQCPGTPSGENVDDNGCSSSQKDSDGDGIDDANDQCQNTPEGEEVDESGCSESQVDSDGDTLTDDLDQCPNTPSDESIDENGCSPSQKDTDSDGITDDKDLCPNTEEGAFVNSSGCSESQLDTDGDGVNDGIDDCPNTPSAEEVNENGCSSSQLDSDQDGVMDNTDECPGTPGGETVNSVGCSASQSDSDMDGVVDSNDNCNNTPQGETVDQNGCSDSQKDSDGDGVTNDQDLCPNTTSGQSIDSNGCSPAQLDTDGDGVSNDSDLCPGTPSNSNVDTDGCADSQKDSDQDGVNDEMDICPDTVPGEAVDNQGCSDNQRDTDSDGILDINDKCPETPSGESVDTNGCSTSQKTFVPDDVFEAKLIELGYDDVLDDYVIRSNISSLNTLEITDINLARNPIDFTGIEDFESLQNFVVSDYDITNLDLSNNIDLRTVTFEFVDISTTILLSSMPNLETVRFWNIGGNESVSITNNPSLTNFSQEDANYEILTISDNPILGDLYIEDSSLLRFISNNNDAMRAIQFNTSRSSTMEVRDNDILEVLSTDLGMQIQEIELQGNPLLTSIYLGNNSLTSLDLSDIPNLQALYINSNQLNSLDVSNNTKLITLDARSNLFSCVKVNQDQLDGIPSGWQVDGGVTYALDCP
;
A
#
# COMPACT_ATOMS: atom_id res chain seq x y z
N MET A 1 -65.97 36.52 -49.29
CA MET A 1 -66.51 36.97 -50.59
C MET A 1 -66.00 38.38 -50.89
N ARG A 2 -65.51 38.63 -52.13
CA ARG A 2 -65.21 39.91 -52.83
C ARG A 2 -64.26 40.91 -52.12
N ARG A 3 -62.98 41.13 -52.50
CA ARG A 3 -62.25 41.60 -53.72
C ARG A 3 -62.38 43.11 -54.07
N ILE A 4 -61.19 43.77 -54.18
CA ILE A 4 -60.76 44.86 -55.12
C ILE A 4 -60.63 46.33 -54.58
N ARG A 5 -59.38 46.77 -54.29
CA ARG A 5 -58.44 47.71 -55.00
C ARG A 5 -58.88 49.19 -55.38
N PRO A 6 -57.95 50.15 -55.65
CA PRO A 6 -57.42 51.23 -54.76
C PRO A 6 -57.41 52.66 -55.42
N VAL A 7 -56.44 53.54 -55.06
CA VAL A 7 -55.93 54.81 -55.70
C VAL A 7 -56.39 56.13 -54.99
N PHE A 8 -55.70 57.29 -54.91
CA PHE A 8 -54.31 57.83 -54.76
C PHE A 8 -54.47 59.38 -54.95
N ILE A 9 -53.57 60.22 -54.37
CA ILE A 9 -53.24 61.64 -54.73
C ILE A 9 -54.19 62.75 -54.17
N LEU A 10 -53.81 63.60 -53.19
CA LEU A 10 -52.84 64.73 -53.08
C LEU A 10 -53.40 66.11 -53.51
N LEU A 11 -53.27 67.12 -52.63
CA LEU A 11 -52.66 68.47 -52.86
C LEU A 11 -53.44 69.71 -52.32
N THR A 12 -52.96 70.24 -51.18
CA THR A 12 -52.71 71.67 -50.78
C THR A 12 -53.90 72.66 -50.64
N LEU A 13 -53.88 73.79 -49.91
CA LEU A 13 -52.87 74.63 -49.23
C LEU A 13 -53.65 75.60 -48.31
N LEU A 14 -53.13 75.98 -47.13
CA LEU A 14 -53.20 77.38 -46.64
C LEU A 14 -52.35 77.58 -45.37
N VAL A 15 -51.49 78.61 -45.46
CA VAL A 15 -50.44 79.04 -44.53
C VAL A 15 -50.90 80.30 -43.80
N THR A 16 -50.59 80.44 -42.50
CA THR A 16 -50.05 81.66 -41.84
C THR A 16 -49.54 81.29 -40.44
N ILE A 17 -48.23 81.10 -40.26
CA ILE A 17 -47.24 82.03 -39.65
C ILE A 17 -47.48 82.34 -38.16
N ASN A 18 -46.57 81.86 -37.32
CA ASN A 18 -46.08 82.61 -36.16
C ASN A 18 -44.57 82.36 -36.03
N ALA A 19 -43.81 83.45 -35.95
CA ALA A 19 -42.35 83.45 -35.88
C ALA A 19 -41.88 83.29 -34.42
N CYS A 20 -40.87 82.46 -34.21
CA CYS A 20 -39.88 82.63 -33.14
C CYS A 20 -38.53 82.12 -33.65
N THR A 21 -37.51 82.90 -33.35
CA THR A 21 -36.11 82.77 -33.69
C THR A 21 -35.50 81.51 -33.09
N SER A 22 -34.93 80.62 -33.90
CA SER A 22 -33.93 79.67 -33.44
C SER A 22 -32.55 80.26 -33.77
N ASP A 23 -31.94 80.94 -32.79
CA ASP A 23 -30.48 81.04 -32.77
C ASP A 23 -29.98 79.60 -32.80
N SER A 24 -29.17 79.24 -33.79
CA SER A 24 -28.51 77.94 -33.78
C SER A 24 -27.54 77.95 -32.60
N PRO A 25 -27.52 76.93 -31.72
CA PRO A 25 -26.55 76.89 -30.65
C PRO A 25 -25.14 76.99 -31.26
N ILE A 26 -24.28 77.82 -30.66
CA ILE A 26 -22.87 77.87 -31.05
C ILE A 26 -22.29 76.51 -30.67
N GLN A 27 -21.79 75.78 -31.65
CA GLN A 27 -21.14 74.48 -31.45
C GLN A 27 -19.63 74.61 -31.65
N TYR A 28 -18.88 73.80 -30.91
CA TYR A 28 -17.43 73.70 -31.01
C TYR A 28 -17.02 72.26 -31.27
N GLU A 29 -15.91 72.10 -32.00
CA GLU A 29 -15.35 70.82 -32.37
C GLU A 29 -14.35 70.33 -31.31
N PHE A 30 -14.53 69.10 -30.85
CA PHE A 30 -13.56 68.39 -30.03
C PHE A 30 -12.90 67.30 -30.89
N THR A 31 -11.58 67.42 -31.06
CA THR A 31 -10.74 66.45 -31.75
C THR A 31 -9.86 65.74 -30.74
N SER A 32 -9.74 64.42 -30.88
CA SER A 32 -9.01 63.56 -29.96
C SER A 32 -8.09 62.59 -30.71
N SER A 33 -6.87 62.40 -30.20
CA SER A 33 -5.88 61.45 -30.71
C SER A 33 -5.17 60.72 -29.59
N VAL A 34 -4.53 59.59 -29.90
CA VAL A 34 -3.72 58.81 -28.96
C VAL A 34 -2.29 58.68 -29.46
N ASN A 35 -1.33 58.62 -28.54
CA ASN A 35 0.08 58.52 -28.85
C ASN A 35 0.79 57.61 -27.85
N PRO A 36 1.48 56.54 -28.31
CA PRO A 36 1.61 56.08 -29.71
C PRO A 36 0.29 55.72 -30.43
N GLU A 37 0.29 55.71 -31.76
CA GLU A 37 -0.85 55.15 -32.52
C GLU A 37 -1.04 53.69 -32.07
N THR A 38 -2.26 53.30 -31.67
CA THR A 38 -2.67 51.99 -31.09
C THR A 38 -2.46 51.76 -29.59
N SER A 39 -1.93 52.71 -28.83
CA SER A 39 -1.65 52.51 -27.38
C SER A 39 -2.89 52.57 -26.45
N GLY A 40 -4.03 53.01 -26.98
CA GLY A 40 -5.27 53.12 -26.21
C GLY A 40 -6.37 53.82 -27.00
N LYS A 41 -7.41 54.27 -26.30
CA LYS A 41 -8.53 55.02 -26.86
C LYS A 41 -9.00 56.13 -25.91
N ILE A 42 -9.69 57.14 -26.46
CA ILE A 42 -10.34 58.20 -25.69
C ILE A 42 -11.86 58.06 -25.86
N ASP A 43 -12.60 58.10 -24.75
CA ASP A 43 -14.07 58.09 -24.71
C ASP A 43 -14.62 59.35 -24.02
N PRO A 44 -15.52 60.14 -24.63
CA PRO A 44 -16.06 59.98 -25.98
C PRO A 44 -15.05 60.31 -27.09
N GLN A 45 -15.25 59.72 -28.27
CA GLN A 45 -14.49 60.04 -29.47
C GLN A 45 -14.84 61.45 -30.02
N SER A 46 -14.02 61.95 -30.95
CA SER A 46 -14.16 63.28 -31.55
C SER A 46 -15.59 63.59 -32.01
N GLY A 47 -16.03 64.84 -31.82
CA GLY A 47 -17.41 65.25 -32.12
C GLY A 47 -17.66 66.74 -31.94
N THR A 48 -18.90 67.16 -32.20
CA THR A 48 -19.34 68.55 -32.04
C THR A 48 -20.28 68.69 -30.84
N TYR A 49 -20.02 69.69 -29.99
CA TYR A 49 -20.74 69.88 -28.72
C TYR A 49 -21.25 71.31 -28.59
N ASP A 50 -22.32 71.50 -27.82
CA ASP A 50 -22.91 72.83 -27.62
C ASP A 50 -22.03 73.67 -26.67
N SER A 51 -21.85 74.95 -26.99
CA SER A 51 -21.06 75.89 -26.19
C SER A 51 -21.53 75.94 -24.73
N GLY A 52 -20.62 75.64 -23.80
CA GLY A 52 -20.84 75.63 -22.36
C GLY A 52 -21.22 74.27 -21.76
N GLU A 53 -21.36 73.25 -22.60
CA GLU A 53 -21.55 71.85 -22.20
C GLU A 53 -20.30 71.31 -21.46
N THR A 54 -20.52 70.51 -20.41
CA THR A 54 -19.44 69.83 -19.69
C THR A 54 -19.22 68.47 -20.31
N ILE A 55 -18.01 68.23 -20.83
CA ILE A 55 -17.57 66.95 -21.39
C ILE A 55 -16.66 66.28 -20.37
N THR A 56 -16.78 64.96 -20.22
CA THR A 56 -15.83 64.13 -19.46
C THR A 56 -15.17 63.17 -20.41
N ILE A 57 -13.85 63.26 -20.54
CA ILE A 57 -13.04 62.37 -21.38
C ILE A 57 -12.30 61.37 -20.51
N THR A 58 -12.23 60.13 -20.96
CA THR A 58 -11.51 59.04 -20.30
C THR A 58 -10.50 58.46 -21.27
N ALA A 59 -9.22 58.45 -20.89
CA ALA A 59 -8.20 57.69 -21.59
C ALA A 59 -8.26 56.23 -21.10
N ILE A 60 -8.48 55.30 -22.02
CA ILE A 60 -8.57 53.87 -21.73
C ILE A 60 -7.35 53.23 -22.42
N PRO A 61 -6.33 52.78 -21.67
CA PRO A 61 -5.18 52.11 -22.26
C PRO A 61 -5.55 50.77 -22.89
N ASN A 62 -4.81 50.36 -23.91
CA ASN A 62 -4.80 48.98 -24.40
C ASN A 62 -3.86 48.12 -23.53
N LYS A 63 -3.93 46.78 -23.63
CA LYS A 63 -3.04 45.86 -22.88
C LYS A 63 -1.58 46.24 -23.11
N GLY A 64 -0.77 46.29 -22.05
CA GLY A 64 0.65 46.65 -22.08
C GLY A 64 0.95 48.16 -22.04
N PHE A 65 -0.06 49.02 -21.87
CA PHE A 65 0.13 50.46 -21.79
C PHE A 65 -0.52 51.08 -20.54
N GLU A 66 0.07 52.17 -20.04
CA GLU A 66 -0.51 53.02 -19.00
C GLU A 66 -0.78 54.44 -19.52
N PHE A 67 -1.87 55.07 -19.05
CA PHE A 67 -2.12 56.47 -19.37
C PHE A 67 -1.17 57.39 -18.62
N LYS A 68 -0.34 58.15 -19.34
CA LYS A 68 0.62 59.06 -18.72
C LYS A 68 0.06 60.45 -18.48
N LYS A 69 -0.48 61.07 -19.53
CA LYS A 69 -0.96 62.46 -19.49
C LYS A 69 -1.80 62.84 -20.70
N TRP A 70 -2.59 63.90 -20.53
CA TRP A 70 -3.19 64.67 -21.61
C TRP A 70 -2.19 65.72 -22.13
N GLN A 71 -2.20 65.95 -23.43
CA GLN A 71 -1.48 67.04 -24.10
C GLN A 71 -2.33 67.70 -25.20
N GLY A 72 -1.82 68.76 -25.82
CA GLY A 72 -2.58 69.61 -26.74
C GLY A 72 -3.23 70.77 -26.00
N ASP A 73 -4.53 70.96 -26.18
CA ASP A 73 -5.29 72.04 -25.52
C ASP A 73 -5.69 71.71 -24.07
N LEU A 74 -5.50 70.45 -23.64
CA LEU A 74 -5.56 70.02 -22.24
C LEU A 74 -4.18 69.62 -21.73
N SER A 75 -4.02 69.59 -20.41
CA SER A 75 -2.77 69.16 -19.77
C SER A 75 -3.01 68.53 -18.41
N GLY A 76 -2.08 67.66 -18.00
CA GLY A 76 -2.11 66.97 -16.71
C GLY A 76 -2.40 65.48 -16.85
N ASN A 77 -2.37 64.76 -15.73
CA ASN A 77 -2.49 63.31 -15.66
C ASN A 77 -3.80 62.84 -14.99
N VAL A 78 -4.75 63.75 -14.77
CA VAL A 78 -6.06 63.41 -14.21
C VAL A 78 -6.89 62.66 -15.26
N ASN A 79 -7.33 61.45 -14.95
CA ASN A 79 -8.12 60.61 -15.83
C ASN A 79 -9.17 59.84 -14.99
N PRO A 80 -10.48 59.95 -15.27
CA PRO A 80 -11.11 60.78 -16.31
C PRO A 80 -10.99 62.29 -16.05
N TYR A 81 -11.02 63.10 -17.12
CA TYR A 81 -10.87 64.56 -17.09
C TYR A 81 -12.16 65.26 -17.54
N SER A 82 -12.70 66.17 -16.73
CA SER A 82 -13.92 66.94 -17.06
C SER A 82 -13.64 68.42 -17.31
N PHE A 83 -14.19 68.98 -18.39
CA PHE A 83 -14.06 70.39 -18.76
C PHE A 83 -15.31 70.94 -19.45
N LYS A 84 -15.42 72.27 -19.56
CA LYS A 84 -16.49 72.94 -20.34
C LYS A 84 -15.98 73.35 -21.70
N ILE A 85 -16.65 72.94 -22.77
CA ILE A 85 -16.27 73.34 -24.13
C ILE A 85 -16.76 74.77 -24.43
N SER A 86 -15.87 75.62 -24.90
CA SER A 86 -16.19 77.03 -25.22
C SER A 86 -15.40 77.58 -26.42
N THR A 87 -14.56 76.73 -27.01
CA THR A 87 -13.79 76.89 -28.24
C THR A 87 -13.58 75.50 -28.84
N ASP A 88 -13.12 75.42 -30.09
CA ASP A 88 -12.60 74.16 -30.64
C ASP A 88 -11.39 73.70 -29.81
N LEU A 89 -11.25 72.39 -29.62
CA LEU A 89 -10.19 71.77 -28.82
C LEU A 89 -9.58 70.57 -29.54
N ASN A 90 -8.26 70.44 -29.45
CA ASN A 90 -7.49 69.29 -29.89
C ASN A 90 -6.71 68.69 -28.71
N VAL A 91 -7.06 67.46 -28.34
CA VAL A 91 -6.55 66.79 -27.14
C VAL A 91 -5.93 65.45 -27.51
N GLU A 92 -4.74 65.20 -27.03
CA GLU A 92 -4.02 63.95 -27.25
C GLU A 92 -3.78 63.23 -25.92
N ALA A 93 -4.13 61.95 -25.84
CA ALA A 93 -3.77 61.08 -24.72
C ALA A 93 -2.43 60.43 -25.00
N VAL A 94 -1.45 60.66 -24.11
CA VAL A 94 -0.15 60.03 -24.16
C VAL A 94 -0.17 58.81 -23.26
N PHE A 95 0.21 57.67 -23.81
CA PHE A 95 0.40 56.42 -23.10
C PHE A 95 1.88 56.02 -23.15
N GLU A 96 2.34 55.30 -22.13
CA GLU A 96 3.66 54.68 -22.08
C GLU A 96 3.48 53.17 -21.91
N ARG A 97 4.48 52.36 -22.30
CA ARG A 97 4.41 50.92 -22.01
C ARG A 97 4.50 50.75 -20.49
N SER A 98 3.73 49.80 -19.98
CA SER A 98 3.78 49.43 -18.56
C SER A 98 5.10 48.72 -18.26
N ASP A 99 5.66 49.04 -17.09
CA ASP A 99 6.92 48.52 -16.53
C ASP A 99 6.71 48.53 -15.01
N SER A 100 6.32 47.37 -14.48
CA SER A 100 5.73 47.21 -13.15
C SER A 100 6.79 47.24 -12.05
N ASP A 101 7.95 46.66 -12.29
CA ASP A 101 9.07 46.59 -11.34
C ASP A 101 10.12 47.72 -11.54
N GLN A 102 9.99 48.49 -12.63
CA GLN A 102 10.83 49.63 -12.99
C GLN A 102 12.30 49.28 -13.21
N ASP A 103 12.55 48.09 -13.73
CA ASP A 103 13.89 47.62 -14.09
C ASP A 103 14.38 48.21 -15.45
N GLY A 104 13.44 48.77 -16.22
CA GLY A 104 13.68 49.39 -17.53
C GLY A 104 13.27 48.53 -18.73
N VAL A 105 12.71 47.34 -18.50
CA VAL A 105 12.13 46.44 -19.49
C VAL A 105 10.59 46.47 -19.35
N PRO A 106 9.84 46.79 -20.42
CA PRO A 106 8.39 46.81 -20.33
C PRO A 106 7.79 45.43 -20.05
N ASP A 107 6.69 45.38 -19.27
CA ASP A 107 5.99 44.15 -18.81
C ASP A 107 5.73 43.12 -19.92
N ASP A 108 5.52 43.58 -21.16
CA ASP A 108 5.21 42.70 -22.29
C ASP A 108 6.46 42.11 -22.98
N ASN A 109 7.64 42.45 -22.48
CA ASN A 109 8.94 41.92 -22.88
C ASN A 109 9.80 41.56 -21.65
N ASP A 110 9.20 41.60 -20.46
CA ASP A 110 9.84 41.32 -19.18
C ASP A 110 9.50 39.89 -18.77
N GLN A 111 10.54 39.06 -18.64
CA GLN A 111 10.47 37.67 -18.21
C GLN A 111 10.70 37.53 -16.70
N CYS A 112 11.08 38.61 -16.02
CA CYS A 112 11.39 38.66 -14.60
C CYS A 112 10.62 39.81 -13.93
N PRO A 113 9.27 39.72 -13.81
CA PRO A 113 8.34 40.82 -13.47
C PRO A 113 8.45 41.40 -12.06
N ASP A 114 9.43 40.96 -11.26
CA ASP A 114 9.66 41.33 -9.86
C ASP A 114 11.15 41.65 -9.59
N THR A 115 11.88 42.12 -10.60
CA THR A 115 13.30 42.38 -10.47
C THR A 115 13.58 43.54 -9.50
N PRO A 116 14.42 43.34 -8.46
CA PRO A 116 14.65 44.37 -7.46
C PRO A 116 15.20 45.67 -8.06
N THR A 117 14.52 46.79 -7.76
CA THR A 117 14.84 48.10 -8.32
C THR A 117 16.32 48.48 -8.14
N GLY A 118 17.03 48.69 -9.25
CA GLY A 118 18.45 49.09 -9.27
C GLY A 118 19.45 47.97 -9.57
N GLN A 119 18.98 46.73 -9.76
CA GLN A 119 19.74 45.64 -10.36
C GLN A 119 20.05 45.95 -11.83
N GLY A 120 21.17 45.45 -12.35
CA GLY A 120 21.48 45.52 -13.78
C GLY A 120 20.85 44.34 -14.48
N VAL A 121 19.85 44.59 -15.32
CA VAL A 121 19.08 43.56 -16.02
C VAL A 121 19.54 43.39 -17.47
N ASP A 122 19.27 42.22 -18.04
CA ASP A 122 19.51 41.94 -19.44
C ASP A 122 18.38 42.49 -20.35
N GLY A 123 18.29 42.01 -21.60
CA GLY A 123 17.27 42.47 -22.55
C GLY A 123 15.84 41.99 -22.25
N TYR A 124 15.68 41.10 -21.27
CA TYR A 124 14.42 40.45 -20.88
C TYR A 124 14.03 40.73 -19.43
N GLY A 125 14.72 41.66 -18.76
CA GLY A 125 14.38 42.11 -17.40
C GLY A 125 15.02 41.27 -16.29
N CYS A 126 15.80 40.24 -16.63
CA CYS A 126 16.38 39.36 -15.63
C CYS A 126 17.73 39.86 -15.13
N SER A 127 17.92 39.88 -13.80
CA SER A 127 19.23 40.12 -13.19
C SER A 127 20.09 38.86 -13.20
N VAL A 128 21.39 39.01 -12.96
CA VAL A 128 22.34 37.86 -12.86
C VAL A 128 21.94 36.88 -11.75
N GLU A 129 21.24 37.35 -10.72
CA GLU A 129 20.78 36.53 -9.58
C GLU A 129 19.46 35.81 -9.87
N GLN A 130 18.79 36.11 -10.98
CA GLN A 130 17.55 35.46 -11.44
C GLN A 130 17.80 34.59 -12.68
N LYS A 131 19.06 34.41 -13.07
CA LYS A 131 19.42 33.64 -14.25
C LYS A 131 19.41 32.16 -13.90
N ASP A 132 18.70 31.41 -14.73
CA ASP A 132 18.55 29.96 -14.69
C ASP A 132 18.86 29.50 -16.13
N SER A 133 19.93 28.71 -16.30
CA SER A 133 20.55 28.44 -17.60
C SER A 133 19.92 27.27 -18.33
N ASP A 134 19.43 26.28 -17.60
CA ASP A 134 18.74 25.08 -18.09
C ASP A 134 17.22 25.14 -17.87
N ASN A 135 16.73 26.15 -17.13
CA ASN A 135 15.31 26.44 -16.88
C ASN A 135 14.61 25.32 -16.11
N ASP A 136 15.31 24.72 -15.15
CA ASP A 136 14.76 23.68 -14.28
C ASP A 136 14.01 24.24 -13.06
N GLY A 137 14.06 25.56 -12.86
CA GLY A 137 13.42 26.25 -11.75
C GLY A 137 14.37 26.64 -10.62
N VAL A 138 15.65 26.27 -10.71
CA VAL A 138 16.69 26.62 -9.73
C VAL A 138 17.73 27.53 -10.40
N THR A 139 17.93 28.72 -9.81
CA THR A 139 18.87 29.71 -10.37
C THR A 139 20.32 29.19 -10.41
N ASP A 140 21.10 29.61 -11.42
CA ASP A 140 22.51 29.23 -11.67
C ASP A 140 23.43 29.24 -10.42
N ASN A 141 23.12 30.08 -9.43
CA ASN A 141 23.93 30.23 -8.21
C ASN A 141 23.50 29.31 -7.06
N GLN A 142 22.37 28.65 -7.18
CA GLN A 142 21.83 27.66 -6.25
C GLN A 142 21.84 26.26 -6.87
N ASP A 143 21.92 26.19 -8.19
CA ASP A 143 21.94 24.99 -8.98
C ASP A 143 23.33 24.30 -8.97
N LEU A 144 23.32 23.04 -8.55
CA LEU A 144 24.47 22.12 -8.51
C LEU A 144 24.55 21.23 -9.76
N CYS A 145 23.49 21.21 -10.58
CA CYS A 145 23.29 20.37 -11.75
C CYS A 145 22.97 21.23 -13.00
N PRO A 146 23.95 22.01 -13.52
CA PRO A 146 23.74 23.07 -14.53
C PRO A 146 23.39 22.63 -15.97
N GLU A 147 22.97 21.37 -16.14
CA GLU A 147 22.48 20.79 -17.40
C GLU A 147 21.36 19.78 -17.11
N THR A 148 20.44 20.11 -16.19
CA THR A 148 19.25 19.30 -15.93
C THR A 148 18.39 19.20 -17.18
N PRO A 149 18.03 17.98 -17.61
CA PRO A 149 17.12 17.81 -18.73
C PRO A 149 15.82 18.59 -18.52
N PHE A 150 15.42 19.34 -19.54
CA PHE A 150 14.22 20.17 -19.52
C PHE A 150 12.98 19.33 -19.14
N ASP A 151 12.15 19.85 -18.23
CA ASP A 151 10.89 19.24 -17.73
C ASP A 151 11.07 18.08 -16.72
N GLU A 152 12.29 17.81 -16.23
CA GLU A 152 12.49 16.94 -15.07
C GLU A 152 12.29 17.72 -13.76
N MET A 153 11.57 17.12 -12.80
CA MET A 153 11.43 17.71 -11.47
C MET A 153 12.78 17.66 -10.75
N VAL A 154 13.23 18.81 -10.28
CA VAL A 154 14.50 18.98 -9.57
C VAL A 154 14.29 19.19 -8.09
N ASP A 155 15.27 18.80 -7.30
CA ASP A 155 15.34 19.14 -5.89
C ASP A 155 15.72 20.62 -5.68
N ASP A 156 15.84 21.04 -4.41
CA ASP A 156 16.24 22.42 -4.04
C ASP A 156 17.63 22.82 -4.58
N ASN A 157 18.41 21.86 -5.12
CA ASN A 157 19.74 22.07 -5.68
C ASN A 157 19.77 21.99 -7.21
N GLY A 158 18.62 21.93 -7.89
CA GLY A 158 18.56 21.87 -9.35
C GLY A 158 18.86 20.47 -9.90
N CYS A 159 18.95 19.44 -9.07
CA CYS A 159 19.26 18.09 -9.55
C CYS A 159 17.99 17.26 -9.71
N SER A 160 17.81 16.66 -10.88
CA SER A 160 16.74 15.68 -11.09
C SER A 160 17.17 14.28 -10.64
N ILE A 161 16.19 13.39 -10.42
CA ILE A 161 16.43 11.97 -10.10
C ILE A 161 17.36 11.30 -11.13
N SER A 162 17.35 11.74 -12.38
CA SER A 162 18.19 11.15 -13.44
C SER A 162 19.68 11.50 -13.31
N GLN A 163 20.03 12.44 -12.43
CA GLN A 163 21.39 12.95 -12.24
C GLN A 163 21.96 12.69 -10.85
N LEU A 164 21.15 12.25 -9.89
CA LEU A 164 21.61 11.94 -8.54
C LEU A 164 22.54 10.71 -8.55
N ASP A 165 23.59 10.81 -7.75
CA ASP A 165 24.59 9.78 -7.42
C ASP A 165 24.91 10.00 -5.93
N SER A 166 24.09 9.41 -5.07
CA SER A 166 23.97 9.74 -3.65
C SER A 166 25.20 9.34 -2.83
N ASP A 167 25.97 8.35 -3.28
CA ASP A 167 27.17 7.85 -2.62
C ASP A 167 28.48 8.17 -3.37
N GLU A 168 28.37 8.83 -4.53
CA GLU A 168 29.47 9.28 -5.40
C GLU A 168 30.37 8.12 -5.87
N ASP A 169 29.80 6.93 -6.06
CA ASP A 169 30.53 5.75 -6.54
C ASP A 169 30.74 5.74 -8.07
N GLY A 170 30.02 6.64 -8.77
CA GLY A 170 30.08 6.82 -10.21
C GLY A 170 28.95 6.14 -10.98
N VAL A 171 28.01 5.50 -10.29
CA VAL A 171 26.76 4.97 -10.83
C VAL A 171 25.60 5.79 -10.28
N LYS A 172 24.74 6.30 -11.18
CA LYS A 172 23.61 7.14 -10.81
C LYS A 172 22.58 6.34 -10.01
N ASP A 173 21.88 6.98 -9.07
CA ASP A 173 20.88 6.36 -8.17
C ASP A 173 19.85 5.48 -8.92
N LEU A 174 19.39 5.91 -10.10
CA LEU A 174 18.42 5.15 -10.90
C LEU A 174 18.98 3.83 -11.48
N LEU A 175 20.30 3.75 -11.62
CA LEU A 175 21.05 2.60 -12.14
C LEU A 175 21.82 1.86 -11.03
N ASP A 176 21.88 2.43 -9.83
CA ASP A 176 22.61 1.91 -8.69
C ASP A 176 21.74 0.93 -7.89
N GLN A 177 22.20 -0.31 -7.82
CA GLN A 177 21.56 -1.41 -7.08
C GLN A 177 22.17 -1.57 -5.68
N CYS A 178 23.23 -0.83 -5.37
CA CYS A 178 23.94 -0.89 -4.09
C CYS A 178 24.14 0.51 -3.46
N PRO A 179 23.04 1.22 -3.10
CA PRO A 179 23.14 2.55 -2.51
C PRO A 179 23.99 2.57 -1.23
N GLY A 180 24.88 3.55 -1.12
CA GLY A 180 25.75 3.71 0.04
C GLY A 180 27.09 2.96 -0.08
N THR A 181 27.53 2.68 -1.30
CA THR A 181 28.83 2.10 -1.59
C THR A 181 29.96 2.90 -0.94
N PRO A 182 30.84 2.24 -0.15
CA PRO A 182 31.93 2.94 0.50
C PRO A 182 32.85 3.68 -0.48
N SER A 183 32.97 4.99 -0.29
CA SER A 183 33.77 5.86 -1.16
C SER A 183 35.19 5.32 -1.41
N GLY A 184 35.52 5.13 -2.69
CA GLY A 184 36.83 4.68 -3.17
C GLY A 184 36.95 3.17 -3.42
N GLU A 185 35.89 2.41 -3.20
CA GLU A 185 35.79 1.03 -3.70
C GLU A 185 35.56 1.01 -5.22
N ASN A 186 35.93 -0.10 -5.88
CA ASN A 186 35.63 -0.24 -7.30
C ASN A 186 34.29 -0.96 -7.42
N VAL A 187 33.37 -0.35 -8.14
CA VAL A 187 32.01 -0.85 -8.35
C VAL A 187 31.88 -1.46 -9.74
N ASP A 188 30.94 -2.37 -9.89
CA ASP A 188 30.52 -2.86 -11.20
C ASP A 188 29.50 -1.91 -11.85
N ASP A 189 28.92 -2.32 -12.99
CA ASP A 189 28.00 -1.48 -13.76
C ASP A 189 26.68 -1.18 -13.01
N ASN A 190 26.42 -1.84 -11.87
CA ASN A 190 25.24 -1.68 -11.02
C ASN A 190 25.55 -0.96 -9.69
N GLY A 191 26.71 -0.32 -9.54
CA GLY A 191 27.11 0.39 -8.31
C GLY A 191 27.56 -0.54 -7.18
N CYS A 192 27.57 -1.86 -7.40
CA CYS A 192 27.92 -2.80 -6.35
C CYS A 192 29.42 -3.00 -6.24
N SER A 193 29.97 -2.73 -5.05
CA SER A 193 31.32 -3.14 -4.70
C SER A 193 31.35 -4.61 -4.26
N SER A 194 32.54 -5.21 -4.28
CA SER A 194 32.73 -6.58 -3.77
C SER A 194 32.41 -6.77 -2.28
N SER A 195 32.26 -5.68 -1.51
CA SER A 195 31.93 -5.73 -0.10
C SER A 195 30.42 -5.70 0.19
N GLN A 196 29.59 -5.44 -0.82
CA GLN A 196 28.12 -5.37 -0.71
C GLN A 196 27.42 -6.47 -1.50
N LYS A 197 28.18 -7.33 -2.17
CA LYS A 197 27.60 -8.36 -3.03
C LYS A 197 26.98 -9.47 -2.19
N ASP A 198 25.69 -9.71 -2.38
CA ASP A 198 24.91 -10.78 -1.75
C ASP A 198 24.25 -11.59 -2.90
N SER A 199 24.79 -12.79 -3.17
CA SER A 199 24.45 -13.55 -4.38
C SER A 199 23.14 -14.33 -4.29
N ASP A 200 22.68 -14.68 -3.08
CA ASP A 200 21.43 -15.40 -2.83
C ASP A 200 20.34 -14.53 -2.18
N GLY A 201 20.69 -13.31 -1.75
CA GLY A 201 19.73 -12.27 -1.39
C GLY A 201 19.12 -12.45 -0.01
N ASP A 202 19.83 -13.14 0.89
CA ASP A 202 19.36 -13.45 2.24
C ASP A 202 19.66 -12.34 3.27
N GLY A 203 20.37 -11.29 2.84
CA GLY A 203 20.71 -10.13 3.65
C GLY A 203 22.12 -10.17 4.24
N ILE A 204 22.92 -11.20 3.98
CA ILE A 204 24.32 -11.31 4.39
C ILE A 204 25.22 -11.32 3.15
N ASP A 205 26.22 -10.42 3.08
CA ASP A 205 27.11 -10.35 1.93
C ASP A 205 27.94 -11.63 1.72
N ASP A 206 28.26 -11.97 0.47
CA ASP A 206 29.01 -13.13 0.00
C ASP A 206 30.31 -13.40 0.80
N ALA A 207 30.92 -12.35 1.38
CA ALA A 207 32.17 -12.49 2.12
C ALA A 207 31.95 -12.94 3.57
N ASN A 208 30.77 -12.67 4.13
CA ASN A 208 30.33 -13.05 5.47
C ASN A 208 29.34 -14.22 5.47
N ASP A 209 28.71 -14.50 4.34
CA ASP A 209 27.75 -15.58 4.16
C ASP A 209 28.44 -16.95 4.02
N GLN A 210 28.11 -17.85 4.94
CA GLN A 210 28.60 -19.24 5.00
C GLN A 210 27.69 -20.21 4.25
N CYS A 211 26.52 -19.75 3.81
CA CYS A 211 25.41 -20.55 3.33
C CYS A 211 24.98 -20.31 1.87
N GLN A 212 25.49 -19.33 1.12
CA GLN A 212 25.61 -19.16 -0.35
C GLN A 212 24.44 -19.53 -1.31
N ASN A 213 23.38 -20.18 -0.84
CA ASN A 213 22.16 -20.54 -1.56
C ASN A 213 20.99 -20.69 -0.57
N THR A 214 20.89 -19.79 0.39
CA THR A 214 19.75 -19.73 1.29
C THR A 214 18.46 -19.54 0.48
N PRO A 215 17.42 -20.37 0.69
CA PRO A 215 16.16 -20.20 -0.01
C PRO A 215 15.53 -18.83 0.23
N GLU A 216 15.09 -18.19 -0.86
CA GLU A 216 14.48 -16.86 -0.84
C GLU A 216 13.29 -16.76 0.13
N GLY A 217 13.37 -15.85 1.10
CA GLY A 217 12.31 -15.56 2.08
C GLY A 217 12.42 -16.28 3.42
N GLU A 218 13.46 -17.10 3.63
CA GLU A 218 13.77 -17.69 4.94
C GLU A 218 14.51 -16.66 5.84
N GLU A 219 14.26 -16.68 7.15
CA GLU A 219 15.04 -15.87 8.10
C GLU A 219 16.42 -16.51 8.34
N VAL A 220 17.49 -15.73 8.22
CA VAL A 220 18.88 -16.19 8.37
C VAL A 220 19.56 -15.64 9.62
N ASP A 221 20.53 -16.40 10.14
CA ASP A 221 21.37 -15.98 11.25
C ASP A 221 22.54 -15.06 10.81
N GLU A 222 23.41 -14.67 11.75
CA GLU A 222 24.58 -13.81 11.47
C GLU A 222 25.59 -14.42 10.47
N SER A 223 25.43 -15.69 10.10
CA SER A 223 26.28 -16.41 9.14
C SER A 223 25.59 -16.64 7.78
N GLY A 224 24.39 -16.10 7.56
CA GLY A 224 23.61 -16.30 6.33
C GLY A 224 22.88 -17.64 6.29
N CYS A 225 22.75 -18.36 7.40
CA CYS A 225 22.13 -19.68 7.40
C CYS A 225 20.71 -19.63 7.97
N SER A 226 19.74 -20.19 7.23
CA SER A 226 18.38 -20.43 7.74
C SER A 226 18.32 -21.72 8.56
N GLU A 227 17.31 -21.86 9.43
CA GLU A 227 17.10 -23.08 10.24
C GLU A 227 17.05 -24.36 9.38
N SER A 228 16.57 -24.25 8.13
CA SER A 228 16.49 -25.37 7.18
C SER A 228 17.84 -25.87 6.65
N GLN A 229 18.93 -25.15 6.92
CA GLN A 229 20.29 -25.45 6.44
C GLN A 229 21.26 -25.78 7.57
N VAL A 230 20.85 -25.64 8.83
CA VAL A 230 21.69 -25.94 9.99
C VAL A 230 21.81 -27.46 10.15
N ASP A 231 23.05 -27.95 10.20
CA ASP A 231 23.43 -29.34 10.51
C ASP A 231 24.47 -29.25 11.64
N SER A 232 23.98 -29.29 12.88
CA SER A 232 24.74 -28.95 14.09
C SER A 232 25.89 -29.90 14.39
N ASP A 233 25.79 -31.16 13.97
CA ASP A 233 26.80 -32.19 14.23
C ASP A 233 27.53 -32.72 12.97
N GLY A 234 27.07 -32.29 11.79
CA GLY A 234 27.69 -32.56 10.50
C GLY A 234 27.44 -33.98 10.00
N ASP A 235 26.38 -34.63 10.46
CA ASP A 235 26.07 -36.03 10.17
C ASP A 235 25.29 -36.24 8.85
N THR A 236 24.98 -35.15 8.15
CA THR A 236 24.24 -35.04 6.86
C THR A 236 22.72 -34.95 6.94
N LEU A 237 22.12 -34.99 8.13
CA LEU A 237 20.73 -34.56 8.35
C LEU A 237 20.72 -33.13 8.92
N THR A 238 19.85 -32.29 8.40
CA THR A 238 19.63 -30.95 8.95
C THR A 238 18.86 -31.05 10.26
N ASP A 239 19.08 -30.12 11.19
CA ASP A 239 18.54 -30.14 12.55
C ASP A 239 17.00 -30.26 12.58
N ASP A 240 16.29 -29.75 11.57
CA ASP A 240 14.84 -29.85 11.43
C ASP A 240 14.35 -31.27 11.09
N LEU A 241 15.23 -32.08 10.49
CA LEU A 241 15.01 -33.48 10.14
C LEU A 241 15.75 -34.46 11.06
N ASP A 242 16.61 -33.96 11.93
CA ASP A 242 17.44 -34.74 12.85
C ASP A 242 16.80 -34.83 14.25
N GLN A 243 16.47 -36.04 14.70
CA GLN A 243 15.94 -36.29 16.04
C GLN A 243 17.04 -36.29 17.11
N CYS A 244 18.30 -36.34 16.70
CA CYS A 244 19.48 -36.32 17.53
C CYS A 244 20.55 -35.32 17.02
N PRO A 245 20.30 -33.99 17.08
CA PRO A 245 21.15 -32.92 16.48
C PRO A 245 22.58 -32.74 17.07
N ASN A 246 23.03 -33.70 17.88
CA ASN A 246 24.32 -33.66 18.60
C ASN A 246 25.00 -35.05 18.59
N THR A 247 24.73 -35.84 17.56
CA THR A 247 25.33 -37.14 17.33
C THR A 247 26.84 -37.03 17.16
N PRO A 248 27.63 -37.78 17.96
CA PRO A 248 29.07 -37.74 17.82
C PRO A 248 29.52 -38.12 16.40
N SER A 249 30.26 -37.22 15.75
CA SER A 249 30.75 -37.34 14.35
C SER A 249 31.51 -38.63 13.97
N ASP A 250 31.90 -39.46 14.95
CA ASP A 250 32.57 -40.75 14.75
C ASP A 250 31.63 -41.97 14.79
N GLU A 251 30.34 -41.74 15.02
CA GLU A 251 29.30 -42.77 15.08
C GLU A 251 28.41 -42.75 13.82
N SER A 252 27.88 -43.93 13.45
CA SER A 252 26.98 -44.05 12.31
C SER A 252 25.53 -43.85 12.76
N ILE A 253 24.84 -42.94 12.09
CA ILE A 253 23.45 -42.58 12.37
C ILE A 253 22.46 -43.50 11.64
N ASP A 254 21.22 -43.51 12.11
CA ASP A 254 20.10 -44.12 11.40
C ASP A 254 19.32 -43.10 10.56
N GLU A 255 18.10 -43.45 10.14
CA GLU A 255 17.26 -42.59 9.28
C GLU A 255 16.70 -41.35 9.99
N ASN A 256 16.83 -41.26 11.31
CA ASN A 256 16.38 -40.14 12.13
C ASN A 256 17.56 -39.35 12.73
N GLY A 257 18.80 -39.57 12.25
CA GLY A 257 20.01 -38.89 12.73
C GLY A 257 20.54 -39.38 14.08
N CYS A 258 19.94 -40.45 14.64
CA CYS A 258 20.37 -40.97 15.94
C CYS A 258 21.37 -42.12 15.79
N SER A 259 22.49 -42.03 16.53
CA SER A 259 23.39 -43.18 16.69
C SER A 259 22.82 -44.22 17.68
N PRO A 260 23.28 -45.48 17.63
CA PRO A 260 22.90 -46.50 18.61
C PRO A 260 23.20 -46.13 20.07
N SER A 261 24.13 -45.20 20.32
CA SER A 261 24.51 -44.78 21.67
C SER A 261 23.60 -43.71 22.26
N GLN A 262 22.68 -43.15 21.47
CA GLN A 262 21.71 -42.13 21.87
C GLN A 262 20.27 -42.64 21.94
N LYS A 263 20.00 -43.87 21.48
CA LYS A 263 18.66 -44.45 21.54
C LYS A 263 18.31 -44.88 22.95
N ASP A 264 17.12 -44.50 23.38
CA ASP A 264 16.48 -44.88 24.65
C ASP A 264 15.01 -45.17 24.31
N THR A 265 14.72 -46.45 24.02
CA THR A 265 13.45 -46.87 23.41
C THR A 265 12.25 -46.72 24.36
N ASP A 266 12.46 -46.85 25.67
CA ASP A 266 11.41 -46.74 26.68
C ASP A 266 11.50 -45.45 27.52
N SER A 267 12.47 -44.58 27.22
CA SER A 267 12.60 -43.22 27.75
C SER A 267 12.77 -43.18 29.27
N ASP A 268 13.42 -44.19 29.84
CA ASP A 268 13.68 -44.30 31.28
C ASP A 268 14.96 -43.55 31.72
N GLY A 269 15.73 -43.04 30.76
CA GLY A 269 16.97 -42.30 30.96
C GLY A 269 18.25 -43.14 30.81
N ILE A 270 18.15 -44.42 30.44
CA ILE A 270 19.28 -45.31 30.16
C ILE A 270 19.20 -45.78 28.70
N THR A 271 20.28 -45.53 27.95
CA THR A 271 20.32 -45.86 26.51
C THR A 271 20.26 -47.37 26.26
N ASP A 272 19.63 -47.79 25.15
CA ASP A 272 19.38 -49.18 24.76
C ASP A 272 20.62 -50.09 24.86
N ASP A 273 21.82 -49.55 24.61
CA ASP A 273 23.08 -50.30 24.66
C ASP A 273 23.53 -50.65 26.09
N LYS A 274 23.04 -49.90 27.08
CA LYS A 274 23.33 -50.03 28.51
C LYS A 274 22.13 -50.50 29.32
N ASP A 275 20.94 -50.44 28.73
CA ASP A 275 19.71 -50.83 29.37
C ASP A 275 19.50 -52.36 29.31
N LEU A 276 19.32 -52.96 30.48
CA LEU A 276 19.02 -54.38 30.66
C LEU A 276 17.51 -54.64 30.79
N CYS A 277 16.70 -53.59 30.88
CA CYS A 277 15.27 -53.59 31.13
C CYS A 277 14.51 -52.72 30.10
N PRO A 278 14.48 -53.11 28.80
CA PRO A 278 14.05 -52.29 27.64
C PRO A 278 12.53 -52.02 27.52
N ASN A 279 11.77 -52.15 28.60
CA ASN A 279 10.34 -51.82 28.66
C ASN A 279 9.96 -51.30 30.06
N THR A 280 10.78 -50.44 30.63
CA THR A 280 10.49 -49.77 31.88
C THR A 280 9.40 -48.71 31.67
N GLU A 281 8.47 -48.61 32.63
CA GLU A 281 7.35 -47.68 32.52
C GLU A 281 7.84 -46.23 32.59
N GLU A 282 7.37 -45.38 31.67
CA GLU A 282 7.77 -43.98 31.55
C GLU A 282 7.59 -43.24 32.90
N GLY A 283 8.68 -42.65 33.40
CA GLY A 283 8.71 -41.94 34.68
C GLY A 283 9.04 -42.79 35.91
N ALA A 284 9.31 -44.09 35.77
CA ALA A 284 9.82 -44.91 36.87
C ALA A 284 11.27 -44.54 37.25
N PHE A 285 11.59 -44.58 38.54
CA PHE A 285 12.98 -44.39 38.99
C PHE A 285 13.79 -45.66 38.73
N VAL A 286 14.73 -45.60 37.78
CA VAL A 286 15.57 -46.74 37.37
C VAL A 286 16.97 -46.68 37.95
N ASN A 287 17.59 -47.85 38.11
CA ASN A 287 18.99 -47.95 38.52
C ASN A 287 19.93 -47.77 37.30
N SER A 288 21.24 -47.92 37.52
CA SER A 288 22.26 -47.74 36.47
C SER A 288 22.23 -48.74 35.31
N SER A 289 21.26 -49.67 35.31
CA SER A 289 21.05 -50.68 34.27
C SER A 289 19.64 -50.59 33.66
N GLY A 290 18.92 -49.49 33.88
CA GLY A 290 17.57 -49.23 33.34
C GLY A 290 16.45 -50.02 34.02
N CYS A 291 16.77 -50.75 35.09
CA CYS A 291 15.75 -51.49 35.82
C CYS A 291 15.21 -50.67 37.00
N SER A 292 13.90 -50.51 37.06
CA SER A 292 13.20 -50.04 38.25
C SER A 292 13.20 -51.09 39.36
N GLU A 293 12.94 -50.67 40.61
CA GLU A 293 12.91 -51.59 41.77
C GLU A 293 11.94 -52.77 41.58
N SER A 294 10.86 -52.58 40.81
CA SER A 294 9.87 -53.63 40.54
C SER A 294 10.32 -54.68 39.52
N GLN A 295 11.43 -54.45 38.80
CA GLN A 295 11.95 -55.32 37.74
C GLN A 295 13.18 -56.15 38.18
N LEU A 296 13.70 -55.96 39.40
CA LEU A 296 14.86 -56.72 39.92
C LEU A 296 14.42 -58.01 40.62
N ASP A 297 14.99 -59.15 40.24
CA ASP A 297 14.76 -60.48 40.84
C ASP A 297 16.13 -61.20 40.93
N THR A 298 16.75 -61.14 42.11
CA THR A 298 18.16 -61.50 42.33
C THR A 298 18.42 -63.00 42.26
N ASP A 299 17.47 -63.84 42.70
CA ASP A 299 17.62 -65.30 42.68
C ASP A 299 16.82 -66.01 41.56
N GLY A 300 16.00 -65.25 40.84
CA GLY A 300 15.32 -65.66 39.62
C GLY A 300 14.16 -66.62 39.86
N ASP A 301 13.54 -66.56 41.03
CA ASP A 301 12.43 -67.42 41.43
C ASP A 301 11.05 -66.92 40.93
N GLY A 302 11.02 -65.70 40.38
CA GLY A 302 9.84 -65.05 39.82
C GLY A 302 9.19 -64.00 40.73
N VAL A 303 9.77 -63.71 41.89
CA VAL A 303 9.35 -62.63 42.80
C VAL A 303 10.43 -61.55 42.85
N ASN A 304 10.05 -60.27 42.76
CA ASN A 304 11.03 -59.19 42.72
C ASN A 304 11.62 -58.88 44.11
N ASP A 305 12.86 -58.39 44.13
CA ASP A 305 13.66 -58.14 45.33
C ASP A 305 12.97 -57.21 46.35
N GLY A 306 12.07 -56.34 45.89
CA GLY A 306 11.34 -55.40 46.75
C GLY A 306 10.28 -56.07 47.63
N ILE A 307 9.82 -57.26 47.25
CA ILE A 307 8.79 -58.04 47.96
C ILE A 307 9.25 -59.46 48.31
N ASP A 308 10.47 -59.85 47.95
CA ASP A 308 11.05 -61.17 48.24
C ASP A 308 11.68 -61.24 49.65
N ASP A 309 11.02 -62.01 50.53
CA ASP A 309 11.44 -62.29 51.89
C ASP A 309 12.49 -63.42 51.96
N CYS A 310 12.69 -64.17 50.88
CA CYS A 310 13.56 -65.34 50.77
C CYS A 310 14.57 -65.21 49.60
N PRO A 311 15.56 -64.29 49.71
CA PRO A 311 16.43 -63.85 48.61
C PRO A 311 17.48 -64.86 48.10
N ASN A 312 17.32 -66.15 48.41
CA ASN A 312 18.18 -67.24 47.94
C ASN A 312 17.39 -68.55 47.76
N THR A 313 16.18 -68.48 47.24
CA THR A 313 15.36 -69.66 46.96
C THR A 313 16.03 -70.56 45.92
N PRO A 314 16.16 -71.87 46.17
CA PRO A 314 16.79 -72.78 45.23
C PRO A 314 16.07 -72.83 43.88
N SER A 315 16.83 -72.57 42.81
CA SER A 315 16.38 -72.67 41.42
C SER A 315 15.60 -73.97 41.15
N ALA A 316 14.36 -73.80 40.67
CA ALA A 316 13.35 -74.81 40.32
C ALA A 316 12.37 -75.26 41.42
N GLU A 317 12.35 -74.61 42.59
CA GLU A 317 11.22 -74.74 43.54
C GLU A 317 10.14 -73.69 43.26
N GLU A 318 8.87 -74.04 43.45
CA GLU A 318 7.76 -73.07 43.34
C GLU A 318 7.70 -72.24 44.63
N VAL A 319 7.60 -70.93 44.48
CA VAL A 319 7.65 -69.96 45.58
C VAL A 319 6.29 -69.30 45.80
N ASN A 320 6.06 -68.82 47.02
CA ASN A 320 4.86 -68.04 47.35
C ASN A 320 5.04 -66.57 46.91
N GLU A 321 4.04 -65.73 47.20
CA GLU A 321 4.01 -64.31 46.82
C GLU A 321 5.15 -63.45 47.41
N ASN A 322 5.89 -63.97 48.40
CA ASN A 322 7.05 -63.32 49.02
C ASN A 322 8.37 -64.05 48.71
N GLY A 323 8.44 -64.83 47.62
CA GLY A 323 9.66 -65.50 47.16
C GLY A 323 10.12 -66.69 48.01
N CYS A 324 9.33 -67.13 49.00
CA CYS A 324 9.70 -68.28 49.83
C CYS A 324 9.14 -69.59 49.27
N SER A 325 10.01 -70.59 49.10
CA SER A 325 9.56 -71.96 48.82
C SER A 325 9.03 -72.66 50.09
N SER A 326 8.13 -73.62 49.89
CA SER A 326 7.58 -74.45 50.96
C SER A 326 8.62 -75.25 51.76
N SER A 327 9.86 -75.36 51.26
CA SER A 327 10.95 -76.05 51.96
C SER A 327 11.74 -75.16 52.93
N GLN A 328 11.42 -73.85 52.99
CA GLN A 328 12.16 -72.84 53.75
C GLN A 328 11.33 -72.15 54.84
N LEU A 329 10.03 -72.43 54.93
CA LEU A 329 9.12 -71.81 55.90
C LEU A 329 9.02 -72.63 57.20
N ASP A 330 9.21 -71.97 58.34
CA ASP A 330 9.01 -72.45 59.73
C ASP A 330 8.39 -71.29 60.51
N SER A 331 7.07 -71.16 60.35
CA SER A 331 6.28 -69.96 60.67
C SER A 331 6.21 -69.68 62.17
N ASP A 332 6.37 -70.69 63.03
CA ASP A 332 6.28 -70.54 64.49
C ASP A 332 7.59 -70.82 65.24
N GLN A 333 8.64 -71.22 64.52
CA GLN A 333 9.99 -71.45 65.02
C GLN A 333 10.05 -72.51 66.12
N ASP A 334 9.13 -73.48 66.10
CA ASP A 334 9.11 -74.60 67.03
C ASP A 334 10.12 -75.72 66.67
N GLY A 335 10.71 -75.61 65.47
CA GLY A 335 11.71 -76.51 64.92
C GLY A 335 11.15 -77.56 63.95
N VAL A 336 9.88 -77.45 63.54
CA VAL A 336 9.25 -78.25 62.49
C VAL A 336 8.87 -77.32 61.33
N MET A 337 9.40 -77.58 60.13
CA MET A 337 9.10 -76.77 58.95
C MET A 337 7.61 -76.90 58.56
N ASP A 338 7.01 -75.82 58.07
CA ASP A 338 5.56 -75.66 57.79
C ASP A 338 4.98 -76.79 56.94
N ASN A 339 5.73 -77.25 55.94
CA ASN A 339 5.29 -78.33 55.05
C ASN A 339 5.13 -79.70 55.76
N THR A 340 5.59 -79.78 57.01
CA THR A 340 5.51 -80.95 57.88
C THR A 340 4.90 -80.63 59.25
N ASP A 341 4.42 -79.40 59.45
CA ASP A 341 3.79 -78.94 60.69
C ASP A 341 2.25 -78.98 60.56
N GLU A 342 1.58 -79.68 61.48
CA GLU A 342 0.12 -79.76 61.55
C GLU A 342 -0.47 -78.79 62.59
N CYS A 343 0.35 -78.03 63.32
CA CYS A 343 -0.08 -77.00 64.29
C CYS A 343 0.77 -75.73 64.24
N PRO A 344 0.65 -74.97 63.13
CA PRO A 344 1.34 -73.71 62.96
C PRO A 344 0.92 -72.71 64.04
N GLY A 345 1.89 -72.22 64.82
CA GLY A 345 1.71 -71.20 65.86
C GLY A 345 1.93 -71.71 67.29
N THR A 346 2.72 -72.76 67.46
CA THR A 346 3.07 -73.31 68.77
C THR A 346 4.05 -72.39 69.52
N PRO A 347 3.71 -71.96 70.75
CA PRO A 347 4.53 -70.97 71.47
C PRO A 347 5.98 -71.45 71.69
N GLY A 348 6.93 -70.63 71.24
CA GLY A 348 8.36 -70.94 71.31
C GLY A 348 8.85 -71.35 72.71
N GLY A 349 9.38 -72.57 72.80
CA GLY A 349 9.91 -73.17 74.04
C GLY A 349 9.03 -74.27 74.65
N GLU A 350 7.86 -74.54 74.10
CA GLU A 350 7.07 -75.73 74.44
C GLU A 350 7.59 -76.98 73.71
N THR A 351 7.46 -78.16 74.33
CA THR A 351 7.85 -79.42 73.66
C THR A 351 6.69 -79.89 72.79
N VAL A 352 6.87 -79.78 71.47
CA VAL A 352 5.90 -80.19 70.46
C VAL A 352 5.99 -81.69 70.12
N ASN A 353 4.93 -82.22 69.52
CA ASN A 353 4.93 -83.61 69.04
C ASN A 353 5.50 -83.68 67.60
N SER A 354 5.45 -84.86 66.95
CA SER A 354 6.07 -85.04 65.62
C SER A 354 5.39 -84.30 64.46
N VAL A 355 4.32 -83.55 64.74
CA VAL A 355 3.54 -82.74 63.79
C VAL A 355 3.27 -81.34 64.36
N GLY A 356 4.11 -80.85 65.29
CA GLY A 356 4.09 -79.47 65.80
C GLY A 356 3.06 -79.10 66.89
N CYS A 357 2.07 -79.94 67.21
CA CYS A 357 0.99 -79.51 68.14
C CYS A 357 1.27 -79.51 69.64
N SER A 358 0.75 -78.48 70.33
CA SER A 358 0.66 -78.34 71.81
C SER A 358 -0.77 -78.54 72.34
N ALA A 359 -0.93 -78.79 73.65
CA ALA A 359 -2.22 -79.11 74.28
C ALA A 359 -3.12 -77.87 74.52
N SER A 360 -2.67 -76.66 74.19
CA SER A 360 -3.35 -75.39 74.48
C SER A 360 -4.16 -74.79 73.33
N GLN A 361 -4.22 -75.43 72.15
CA GLN A 361 -4.72 -74.84 70.90
C GLN A 361 -6.00 -75.54 70.34
N SER A 362 -7.05 -75.76 71.14
CA SER A 362 -8.31 -76.39 70.65
C SER A 362 -9.44 -75.36 70.44
N ASP A 363 -10.06 -75.38 69.26
CA ASP A 363 -11.13 -74.48 68.75
C ASP A 363 -12.21 -75.31 68.03
N SER A 364 -13.46 -75.24 68.49
CA SER A 364 -14.56 -76.15 68.09
C SER A 364 -15.42 -75.65 66.92
N ASP A 365 -15.60 -74.35 66.73
CA ASP A 365 -16.37 -73.77 65.62
C ASP A 365 -15.50 -73.10 64.55
N MET A 366 -14.18 -73.11 64.77
CA MET A 366 -13.16 -72.79 63.76
C MET A 366 -13.26 -71.35 63.24
N ASP A 367 -13.66 -70.42 64.11
CA ASP A 367 -13.71 -68.99 63.82
C ASP A 367 -12.40 -68.26 64.18
N GLY A 368 -11.43 -68.99 64.74
CA GLY A 368 -10.11 -68.48 65.09
C GLY A 368 -9.97 -68.09 66.56
N VAL A 369 -11.02 -68.22 67.37
CA VAL A 369 -10.96 -67.98 68.82
C VAL A 369 -11.14 -69.30 69.57
N VAL A 370 -10.09 -69.76 70.26
CA VAL A 370 -10.11 -71.03 71.02
C VAL A 370 -11.25 -71.09 72.03
N ASP A 371 -11.78 -72.30 72.23
CA ASP A 371 -13.00 -72.58 73.01
C ASP A 371 -13.05 -71.93 74.41
N SER A 372 -11.89 -71.63 75.01
CA SER A 372 -11.83 -71.00 76.33
C SER A 372 -12.17 -69.50 76.34
N ASN A 373 -12.11 -68.83 75.18
CA ASN A 373 -12.19 -67.37 75.05
C ASN A 373 -13.32 -66.88 74.11
N ASP A 374 -14.03 -67.79 73.45
CA ASP A 374 -15.09 -67.45 72.50
C ASP A 374 -16.48 -67.28 73.16
N ASN A 375 -17.09 -66.10 72.96
CA ASN A 375 -18.42 -65.72 73.44
C ASN A 375 -19.51 -65.76 72.35
N CYS A 376 -19.12 -66.03 71.11
CA CYS A 376 -19.94 -66.00 69.91
C CYS A 376 -19.82 -67.37 69.19
N ASN A 377 -20.15 -68.44 69.93
CA ASN A 377 -19.90 -69.86 69.62
C ASN A 377 -20.59 -70.47 68.37
N ASN A 378 -21.03 -69.64 67.42
CA ASN A 378 -21.52 -70.04 66.11
C ASN A 378 -21.26 -68.94 65.06
N THR A 379 -20.06 -68.36 65.04
CA THR A 379 -19.69 -67.38 64.01
C THR A 379 -19.77 -68.04 62.63
N PRO A 380 -20.43 -67.41 61.64
CA PRO A 380 -20.43 -67.89 60.27
C PRO A 380 -19.01 -68.10 59.76
N GLN A 381 -18.76 -69.28 59.20
CA GLN A 381 -17.44 -69.69 58.74
C GLN A 381 -16.91 -68.72 57.68
N GLY A 382 -15.72 -68.15 57.95
CA GLY A 382 -15.01 -67.26 57.03
C GLY A 382 -15.19 -65.76 57.30
N GLU A 383 -15.95 -65.37 58.33
CA GLU A 383 -16.02 -63.98 58.77
C GLU A 383 -14.90 -63.65 59.76
N THR A 384 -14.33 -62.45 59.67
CA THR A 384 -13.30 -61.98 60.61
C THR A 384 -13.95 -61.57 61.92
N VAL A 385 -13.50 -62.16 63.02
CA VAL A 385 -14.04 -61.93 64.37
C VAL A 385 -13.14 -61.05 65.23
N ASP A 386 -13.73 -60.38 66.22
CA ASP A 386 -12.96 -59.73 67.27
C ASP A 386 -12.44 -60.71 68.32
N GLN A 387 -11.72 -60.18 69.30
CA GLN A 387 -11.13 -60.93 70.42
C GLN A 387 -12.10 -61.78 71.28
N ASN A 388 -13.41 -61.64 71.08
CA ASN A 388 -14.45 -62.40 71.77
C ASN A 388 -15.20 -63.36 70.83
N GLY A 389 -14.76 -63.51 69.59
CA GLY A 389 -15.37 -64.38 68.58
C GLY A 389 -16.49 -63.73 67.77
N CYS A 390 -16.71 -62.41 67.78
CA CYS A 390 -17.85 -61.80 67.07
C CYS A 390 -17.43 -60.98 65.83
N SER A 391 -18.10 -61.15 64.69
CA SER A 391 -17.80 -60.47 63.43
C SER A 391 -18.58 -59.16 63.21
N ASP A 392 -18.18 -58.36 62.21
CA ASP A 392 -18.83 -57.08 61.88
C ASP A 392 -20.25 -57.24 61.32
N SER A 393 -20.55 -58.38 60.68
CA SER A 393 -21.92 -58.73 60.25
C SER A 393 -22.90 -58.94 61.42
N GLN A 394 -22.35 -59.02 62.65
CA GLN A 394 -23.07 -59.22 63.89
C GLN A 394 -23.04 -57.97 64.78
N LYS A 395 -22.38 -56.88 64.34
CA LYS A 395 -22.20 -55.63 65.10
C LYS A 395 -22.85 -54.44 64.38
N ASP A 396 -23.40 -53.53 65.17
CA ASP A 396 -23.96 -52.25 64.76
C ASP A 396 -23.47 -51.23 65.79
N SER A 397 -22.39 -50.53 65.45
CA SER A 397 -21.56 -49.81 66.43
C SER A 397 -22.07 -48.43 66.80
N ASP A 398 -22.72 -47.74 65.86
CA ASP A 398 -23.35 -46.45 66.10
C ASP A 398 -24.87 -46.57 66.32
N GLY A 399 -25.44 -47.77 66.12
CA GLY A 399 -26.83 -48.08 66.45
C GLY A 399 -27.81 -47.41 65.51
N ASP A 400 -27.42 -47.15 64.27
CA ASP A 400 -28.26 -46.53 63.24
C ASP A 400 -29.15 -47.56 62.51
N GLY A 401 -28.88 -48.85 62.71
CA GLY A 401 -29.64 -49.97 62.16
C GLY A 401 -28.99 -50.64 60.94
N VAL A 402 -27.79 -50.20 60.53
CA VAL A 402 -26.95 -50.85 59.53
C VAL A 402 -25.79 -51.53 60.24
N THR A 403 -25.52 -52.79 59.88
CA THR A 403 -24.38 -53.50 60.47
C THR A 403 -23.08 -52.91 59.95
N ASN A 404 -22.03 -52.94 60.77
CA ASN A 404 -20.74 -52.32 60.48
C ASN A 404 -20.19 -52.66 59.08
N ASP A 405 -20.46 -53.87 58.59
CA ASP A 405 -19.99 -54.35 57.29
C ASP A 405 -20.71 -53.70 56.09
N GLN A 406 -21.87 -53.09 56.31
CA GLN A 406 -22.69 -52.40 55.32
C GLN A 406 -22.77 -50.88 55.56
N ASP A 407 -22.11 -50.38 56.61
CA ASP A 407 -22.16 -48.98 57.02
C ASP A 407 -20.93 -48.19 56.53
N LEU A 408 -21.18 -47.26 55.59
CA LEU A 408 -20.16 -46.34 55.05
C LEU A 408 -20.02 -45.06 55.88
N CYS A 409 -20.91 -44.83 56.84
CA CYS A 409 -20.96 -43.65 57.68
C CYS A 409 -20.96 -44.04 59.19
N PRO A 410 -19.84 -44.59 59.71
CA PRO A 410 -19.74 -45.28 61.01
C PRO A 410 -19.89 -44.39 62.27
N ASN A 411 -20.41 -43.18 62.13
CA ASN A 411 -20.68 -42.23 63.21
C ASN A 411 -22.02 -41.52 63.00
N THR A 412 -22.96 -42.14 62.30
CA THR A 412 -24.27 -41.56 62.11
C THR A 412 -25.00 -41.52 63.44
N THR A 413 -25.55 -40.34 63.75
CA THR A 413 -26.23 -40.16 65.05
C THR A 413 -27.47 -41.04 65.09
N SER A 414 -27.48 -42.05 65.97
CA SER A 414 -28.59 -42.99 66.15
C SER A 414 -29.96 -42.29 66.18
N GLY A 415 -30.85 -42.71 65.26
CA GLY A 415 -32.21 -42.17 65.08
C GLY A 415 -32.37 -41.11 63.98
N GLN A 416 -31.29 -40.74 63.27
CA GLN A 416 -31.36 -40.00 62.01
C GLN A 416 -31.98 -40.87 60.89
N SER A 417 -32.58 -40.24 59.88
CA SER A 417 -33.03 -40.97 58.68
C SER A 417 -31.82 -41.20 57.78
N ILE A 418 -31.42 -42.46 57.63
CA ILE A 418 -30.28 -42.88 56.83
C ILE A 418 -30.70 -43.48 55.49
N ASP A 419 -29.77 -43.53 54.54
CA ASP A 419 -29.89 -44.34 53.33
C ASP A 419 -29.49 -45.81 53.59
N SER A 420 -29.34 -46.60 52.51
CA SER A 420 -29.00 -48.03 52.62
C SER A 420 -27.56 -48.29 53.09
N ASN A 421 -26.71 -47.26 53.15
CA ASN A 421 -25.30 -47.36 53.48
C ASN A 421 -24.96 -46.69 54.83
N GLY A 422 -25.97 -46.41 55.67
CA GLY A 422 -25.78 -45.78 56.98
C GLY A 422 -25.59 -44.27 56.96
N CYS A 423 -25.66 -43.62 55.79
CA CYS A 423 -25.39 -42.18 55.68
C CYS A 423 -26.65 -41.32 55.82
N SER A 424 -26.59 -40.26 56.63
CA SER A 424 -27.65 -39.24 56.66
C SER A 424 -27.46 -38.22 55.51
N PRO A 425 -28.53 -37.53 55.07
CA PRO A 425 -28.43 -36.53 53.98
C PRO A 425 -27.38 -35.44 54.21
N ALA A 426 -27.07 -35.11 55.46
CA ALA A 426 -26.09 -34.07 55.83
C ALA A 426 -24.63 -34.55 55.75
N GLN A 427 -24.38 -35.83 55.44
CA GLN A 427 -23.05 -36.43 55.31
C GLN A 427 -22.67 -36.74 53.86
N LEU A 428 -23.58 -36.48 52.91
CA LEU A 428 -23.35 -36.74 51.49
C LEU A 428 -22.78 -35.48 50.82
N ASP A 429 -21.64 -35.63 50.17
CA ASP A 429 -20.93 -34.63 49.37
C ASP A 429 -20.50 -35.37 48.08
N THR A 430 -21.19 -35.09 46.96
CA THR A 430 -21.14 -35.95 45.76
C THR A 430 -19.95 -35.65 44.87
N ASP A 431 -19.51 -34.40 44.82
CA ASP A 431 -18.40 -33.91 44.01
C ASP A 431 -17.14 -33.62 44.85
N GLY A 432 -17.22 -33.69 46.17
CA GLY A 432 -16.08 -33.71 47.08
C GLY A 432 -15.43 -32.33 47.24
N ASP A 433 -16.20 -31.27 47.06
CA ASP A 433 -15.73 -29.88 47.15
C ASP A 433 -15.69 -29.36 48.60
N GLY A 434 -16.23 -30.13 49.55
CA GLY A 434 -16.28 -29.81 50.96
C GLY A 434 -17.60 -29.18 51.44
N VAL A 435 -18.60 -29.05 50.56
CA VAL A 435 -19.96 -28.61 50.87
C VAL A 435 -20.94 -29.78 50.71
N SER A 436 -21.75 -30.05 51.72
CA SER A 436 -22.72 -31.17 51.65
C SER A 436 -23.80 -30.88 50.60
N ASN A 437 -24.29 -31.92 49.95
CA ASN A 437 -25.29 -31.87 48.88
C ASN A 437 -26.55 -31.02 49.22
N ASP A 438 -26.91 -30.89 50.50
CA ASP A 438 -28.08 -30.13 50.95
C ASP A 438 -27.82 -28.62 51.10
N SER A 439 -26.54 -28.23 51.10
CA SER A 439 -26.04 -26.85 51.18
C SER A 439 -25.30 -26.41 49.93
N ASP A 440 -24.98 -27.34 49.03
CA ASP A 440 -24.30 -27.09 47.76
C ASP A 440 -25.28 -26.61 46.68
N LEU A 441 -25.01 -25.41 46.13
CA LEU A 441 -25.75 -24.78 45.04
C LEU A 441 -25.08 -25.00 43.67
N CYS A 442 -23.87 -25.56 43.64
CA CYS A 442 -23.03 -25.76 42.47
C CYS A 442 -22.60 -27.24 42.31
N PRO A 443 -23.54 -28.17 42.13
CA PRO A 443 -23.22 -29.59 42.01
C PRO A 443 -22.35 -29.89 40.79
N GLY A 444 -21.25 -30.62 41.00
CA GLY A 444 -20.27 -31.00 39.99
C GLY A 444 -19.04 -30.08 39.93
N THR A 445 -18.74 -29.37 41.01
CA THR A 445 -17.55 -28.53 41.14
C THR A 445 -16.28 -29.38 40.99
N PRO A 446 -15.29 -28.98 40.17
CA PRO A 446 -14.08 -29.77 39.99
C PRO A 446 -13.36 -30.00 41.32
N SER A 447 -13.07 -31.26 41.61
CA SER A 447 -12.39 -31.69 42.83
C SER A 447 -11.06 -30.93 43.05
N ASN A 448 -10.86 -30.42 44.28
CA ASN A 448 -9.76 -29.54 44.72
C ASN A 448 -9.84 -28.05 44.29
N SER A 449 -10.98 -27.58 43.77
CA SER A 449 -11.21 -26.14 43.57
C SER A 449 -11.45 -25.44 44.91
N ASN A 450 -11.01 -24.20 45.08
CA ASN A 450 -11.40 -23.39 46.23
C ASN A 450 -12.84 -22.92 46.02
N VAL A 451 -13.78 -23.44 46.82
CA VAL A 451 -15.20 -23.08 46.73
C VAL A 451 -15.61 -22.11 47.82
N ASP A 452 -16.63 -21.30 47.55
CA ASP A 452 -17.25 -20.45 48.55
C ASP A 452 -18.26 -21.22 49.43
N THR A 453 -19.05 -20.50 50.24
CA THR A 453 -20.01 -21.14 51.15
C THR A 453 -21.17 -21.85 50.46
N ASP A 454 -21.36 -21.59 49.17
CA ASP A 454 -22.44 -22.14 48.35
C ASP A 454 -21.96 -23.31 47.46
N GLY A 455 -20.70 -23.76 47.60
CA GLY A 455 -20.12 -24.87 46.82
C GLY A 455 -19.60 -24.44 45.43
N CYS A 456 -19.59 -23.14 45.13
CA CYS A 456 -19.22 -22.65 43.81
C CYS A 456 -17.73 -22.27 43.75
N ALA A 457 -17.00 -22.80 42.76
CA ALA A 457 -15.69 -22.26 42.38
C ALA A 457 -15.86 -20.95 41.60
N ASP A 458 -14.82 -20.11 41.59
CA ASP A 458 -14.85 -18.84 40.84
C ASP A 458 -15.13 -19.05 39.35
N SER A 459 -14.65 -20.16 38.78
CA SER A 459 -14.92 -20.56 37.38
C SER A 459 -16.40 -20.90 37.07
N GLN A 460 -17.27 -21.04 38.07
CA GLN A 460 -18.69 -21.37 37.91
C GLN A 460 -19.60 -20.16 38.16
N LYS A 461 -19.05 -18.99 38.54
CA LYS A 461 -19.82 -17.78 38.80
C LYS A 461 -20.08 -17.04 37.49
N ASP A 462 -21.32 -16.65 37.28
CA ASP A 462 -21.79 -15.87 36.13
C ASP A 462 -22.84 -14.89 36.71
N SER A 463 -22.37 -13.68 37.00
CA SER A 463 -23.08 -12.68 37.80
C SER A 463 -24.25 -12.05 37.06
N ASP A 464 -24.15 -11.89 35.74
CA ASP A 464 -25.17 -11.26 34.90
C ASP A 464 -25.95 -12.26 34.02
N GLN A 465 -25.56 -13.55 34.05
CA GLN A 465 -26.25 -14.69 33.43
C GLN A 465 -26.32 -14.59 31.91
N ASP A 466 -25.23 -14.12 31.31
CA ASP A 466 -25.10 -14.03 29.85
C ASP A 466 -24.51 -15.32 29.23
N GLY A 467 -23.97 -16.22 30.05
CA GLY A 467 -23.38 -17.49 29.65
C GLY A 467 -21.85 -17.52 29.62
N VAL A 468 -21.18 -16.43 29.96
CA VAL A 468 -19.73 -16.32 30.19
C VAL A 468 -19.49 -16.16 31.69
N ASN A 469 -18.48 -16.82 32.23
CA ASN A 469 -18.22 -16.74 33.68
C ASN A 469 -17.48 -15.45 34.04
N ASP A 470 -17.62 -15.00 35.29
CA ASP A 470 -17.06 -13.75 35.82
C ASP A 470 -15.54 -13.61 35.59
N GLU A 471 -14.80 -14.71 35.45
CA GLU A 471 -13.35 -14.70 35.20
C GLU A 471 -13.00 -14.37 33.74
N MET A 472 -13.87 -14.72 32.79
CA MET A 472 -13.70 -14.52 31.35
C MET A 472 -14.55 -13.38 30.79
N ASP A 473 -15.50 -12.89 31.58
CA ASP A 473 -16.45 -11.85 31.20
C ASP A 473 -15.87 -10.43 31.42
N ILE A 474 -15.72 -9.71 30.31
CA ILE A 474 -15.25 -8.32 30.26
C ILE A 474 -16.42 -7.34 30.42
N CYS A 475 -17.65 -7.80 30.20
CA CYS A 475 -18.88 -7.03 30.18
C CYS A 475 -19.86 -7.47 31.30
N PRO A 476 -19.52 -7.29 32.60
CA PRO A 476 -20.18 -7.90 33.76
C PRO A 476 -21.61 -7.39 34.09
N ASP A 477 -22.21 -6.61 33.20
CA ASP A 477 -23.55 -6.02 33.34
C ASP A 477 -24.40 -6.26 32.06
N THR A 478 -24.06 -7.26 31.25
CA THR A 478 -24.80 -7.63 30.05
C THR A 478 -26.21 -8.09 30.43
N VAL A 479 -27.20 -7.69 29.63
CA VAL A 479 -28.60 -8.00 29.95
C VAL A 479 -28.83 -9.51 29.74
N PRO A 480 -29.34 -10.26 30.74
CA PRO A 480 -29.52 -11.69 30.62
C PRO A 480 -30.37 -12.10 29.40
N GLY A 481 -29.81 -12.97 28.56
CA GLY A 481 -30.44 -13.50 27.35
C GLY A 481 -30.19 -12.68 26.06
N GLU A 482 -29.37 -11.63 26.11
CA GLU A 482 -28.75 -11.11 24.88
C GLU A 482 -27.73 -12.10 24.32
N ALA A 483 -27.49 -12.06 23.01
CA ALA A 483 -26.42 -12.86 22.42
C ALA A 483 -25.10 -12.14 22.66
N VAL A 484 -24.15 -12.84 23.28
CA VAL A 484 -22.81 -12.33 23.61
C VAL A 484 -21.73 -13.08 22.84
N ASP A 485 -20.57 -12.44 22.70
CA ASP A 485 -19.37 -13.10 22.19
C ASP A 485 -18.69 -13.96 23.28
N ASN A 486 -17.46 -14.41 23.03
CA ASN A 486 -16.70 -15.21 23.99
C ASN A 486 -16.12 -14.41 25.17
N GLN A 487 -16.34 -13.09 25.21
CA GLN A 487 -15.91 -12.18 26.28
C GLN A 487 -17.09 -11.61 27.08
N GLY A 488 -18.31 -12.12 26.86
CA GLY A 488 -19.52 -11.69 27.57
C GLY A 488 -20.12 -10.37 27.05
N CYS A 489 -19.60 -9.84 25.95
CA CYS A 489 -20.06 -8.56 25.42
C CYS A 489 -21.15 -8.74 24.37
N SER A 490 -22.28 -8.04 24.54
CA SER A 490 -23.30 -7.95 23.50
C SER A 490 -22.92 -6.93 22.42
N ASP A 491 -23.56 -6.99 21.24
CA ASP A 491 -23.38 -6.02 20.16
C ASP A 491 -23.53 -4.54 20.60
N ASN A 492 -24.25 -4.28 21.70
CA ASN A 492 -24.47 -2.92 22.21
C ASN A 492 -23.43 -2.46 23.26
N GLN A 493 -22.46 -3.31 23.59
CA GLN A 493 -21.43 -3.04 24.61
C GLN A 493 -20.01 -3.09 24.05
N ARG A 494 -19.84 -3.55 22.80
CA ARG A 494 -18.52 -3.67 22.16
C ARG A 494 -18.02 -2.33 21.63
N ASP A 495 -16.73 -2.10 21.85
CA ASP A 495 -15.91 -0.97 21.41
C ASP A 495 -14.50 -1.55 21.21
N THR A 496 -14.28 -2.12 20.02
CA THR A 496 -13.17 -3.03 19.71
C THR A 496 -11.81 -2.33 19.74
N ASP A 497 -11.74 -1.09 19.28
CA ASP A 497 -10.51 -0.29 19.28
C ASP A 497 -10.41 0.65 20.50
N SER A 498 -11.45 0.68 21.35
CA SER A 498 -11.50 1.45 22.59
C SER A 498 -11.35 2.96 22.36
N ASP A 499 -11.84 3.46 21.22
CA ASP A 499 -11.84 4.88 20.87
C ASP A 499 -12.98 5.67 21.56
N GLY A 500 -13.93 4.95 22.17
CA GLY A 500 -15.09 5.49 22.88
C GLY A 500 -16.39 5.50 22.06
N ILE A 501 -16.38 4.97 20.84
CA ILE A 501 -17.53 4.79 19.95
C ILE A 501 -17.80 3.28 19.83
N LEU A 502 -19.03 2.88 20.16
CA LEU A 502 -19.41 1.47 20.08
C LEU A 502 -19.35 0.96 18.63
N ASP A 503 -18.92 -0.30 18.43
CA ASP A 503 -18.77 -0.97 17.12
C ASP A 503 -19.97 -0.75 16.18
N ILE A 504 -21.19 -0.71 16.72
CA ILE A 504 -22.43 -0.53 15.93
C ILE A 504 -22.55 0.86 15.28
N ASN A 505 -21.88 1.86 15.83
CA ASN A 505 -21.84 3.23 15.32
C ASN A 505 -20.46 3.62 14.78
N ASP A 506 -19.48 2.73 14.90
CA ASP A 506 -18.12 2.96 14.48
C ASP A 506 -17.93 2.54 13.01
N LYS A 507 -17.48 3.49 12.20
CA LYS A 507 -17.13 3.29 10.78
C LYS A 507 -15.63 3.05 10.58
N CYS A 508 -14.83 3.27 11.61
CA CYS A 508 -13.38 3.19 11.62
C CYS A 508 -12.90 2.25 12.75
N PRO A 509 -13.18 0.93 12.65
CA PRO A 509 -13.00 -0.06 13.74
C PRO A 509 -11.56 -0.35 14.17
N GLU A 510 -10.60 0.41 13.67
CA GLU A 510 -9.16 0.28 13.94
C GLU A 510 -8.52 1.65 14.13
N THR A 511 -9.16 2.51 14.93
CA THR A 511 -8.62 3.83 15.27
C THR A 511 -7.36 3.70 16.12
N PRO A 512 -6.27 4.38 15.74
CA PRO A 512 -5.05 4.41 16.54
C PRO A 512 -5.31 4.92 17.97
N SER A 513 -4.81 4.15 18.96
CA SER A 513 -5.03 4.46 20.36
C SER A 513 -4.52 5.85 20.75
N GLY A 514 -5.41 6.65 21.35
CA GLY A 514 -5.10 8.00 21.85
C GLY A 514 -5.41 9.13 20.87
N GLU A 515 -5.87 8.83 19.65
CA GLU A 515 -6.42 9.83 18.75
C GLU A 515 -7.83 10.26 19.17
N SER A 516 -8.20 11.51 18.84
CA SER A 516 -9.56 11.99 19.05
C SER A 516 -10.42 11.65 17.85
N VAL A 517 -11.54 10.97 18.09
CA VAL A 517 -12.47 10.54 17.04
C VAL A 517 -13.72 11.41 16.97
N ASP A 518 -14.36 11.38 15.81
CA ASP A 518 -15.67 11.99 15.60
C ASP A 518 -16.82 11.06 16.05
N THR A 519 -18.06 11.37 15.66
CA THR A 519 -19.23 10.55 16.03
C THR A 519 -19.32 9.21 15.32
N ASN A 520 -18.48 8.97 14.32
CA ASN A 520 -18.39 7.74 13.55
C ASN A 520 -17.14 6.93 13.92
N GLY A 521 -16.44 7.26 15.00
CA GLY A 521 -15.21 6.58 15.42
C GLY A 521 -14.00 6.92 14.55
N CYS A 522 -14.09 7.85 13.60
CA CYS A 522 -12.98 8.14 12.71
C CYS A 522 -12.10 9.28 13.23
N SER A 523 -10.80 9.04 13.26
CA SER A 523 -9.79 10.08 13.48
C SER A 523 -9.51 10.89 12.20
N THR A 524 -8.79 12.01 12.33
CA THR A 524 -8.35 12.77 11.15
C THR A 524 -7.31 12.04 10.30
N SER A 525 -6.54 11.11 10.89
CA SER A 525 -5.50 10.36 10.16
C SER A 525 -6.09 9.30 9.23
N GLN A 526 -7.30 8.82 9.52
CA GLN A 526 -8.05 7.86 8.72
C GLN A 526 -8.95 8.51 7.65
N LYS A 527 -8.87 9.84 7.50
CA LYS A 527 -9.68 10.61 6.54
C LYS A 527 -8.80 11.31 5.52
N THR A 528 -9.32 11.43 4.31
CA THR A 528 -8.76 12.21 3.22
C THR A 528 -9.54 13.50 3.10
N PHE A 529 -8.82 14.62 3.04
CA PHE A 529 -9.44 15.93 2.89
C PHE A 529 -9.84 16.17 1.43
N VAL A 530 -11.13 16.37 1.18
CA VAL A 530 -11.73 16.57 -0.15
C VAL A 530 -12.57 17.86 -0.12
N PRO A 531 -11.94 19.04 -0.28
CA PRO A 531 -12.59 20.34 -0.05
C PRO A 531 -13.59 20.78 -1.13
N ASP A 532 -13.68 20.05 -2.25
CA ASP A 532 -14.55 20.41 -3.35
C ASP A 532 -15.90 19.70 -3.23
N ASP A 533 -16.94 20.49 -2.94
CA ASP A 533 -18.32 20.00 -2.81
C ASP A 533 -18.79 19.17 -4.03
N VAL A 534 -18.28 19.44 -5.24
CA VAL A 534 -18.70 18.73 -6.46
C VAL A 534 -18.01 17.37 -6.54
N PHE A 535 -16.71 17.30 -6.21
CA PHE A 535 -15.97 16.05 -6.14
C PHE A 535 -16.47 15.15 -5.00
N GLU A 536 -16.63 15.68 -3.79
CA GLU A 536 -17.14 14.92 -2.64
C GLU A 536 -18.57 14.41 -2.92
N ALA A 537 -19.46 15.24 -3.47
CA ALA A 537 -20.79 14.80 -3.86
C ALA A 537 -20.78 13.65 -4.89
N LYS A 538 -19.75 13.56 -5.74
CA LYS A 538 -19.57 12.43 -6.64
C LYS A 538 -19.10 11.17 -5.93
N LEU A 539 -18.21 11.29 -4.95
CA LEU A 539 -17.83 10.17 -4.09
C LEU A 539 -19.04 9.62 -3.32
N ILE A 540 -19.94 10.50 -2.85
CA ILE A 540 -21.22 10.11 -2.24
C ILE A 540 -22.12 9.38 -3.24
N GLU A 541 -22.27 9.89 -4.47
CA GLU A 541 -23.08 9.25 -5.51
C GLU A 541 -22.55 7.85 -5.87
N LEU A 542 -21.24 7.67 -5.86
CA LEU A 542 -20.55 6.40 -6.11
C LEU A 542 -20.57 5.45 -4.91
N GLY A 543 -20.93 5.94 -3.72
CA GLY A 543 -21.02 5.17 -2.48
C GLY A 543 -19.70 5.01 -1.73
N TYR A 544 -18.70 5.85 -2.02
CA TYR A 544 -17.43 5.92 -1.28
C TYR A 544 -17.51 6.87 -0.07
N ASP A 545 -18.53 7.72 -0.05
CA ASP A 545 -18.78 8.67 1.02
C ASP A 545 -20.29 8.75 1.35
N ASP A 546 -20.64 9.34 2.49
CA ASP A 546 -22.02 9.40 2.99
C ASP A 546 -22.54 10.80 3.33
N VAL A 547 -21.67 11.80 3.50
CA VAL A 547 -22.08 13.15 3.87
C VAL A 547 -21.11 14.17 3.30
N LEU A 548 -21.63 15.33 2.90
CA LEU A 548 -20.80 16.45 2.47
C LEU A 548 -20.18 17.13 3.70
N ASP A 549 -18.96 16.76 4.06
CA ASP A 549 -18.25 17.27 5.24
C ASP A 549 -16.77 17.65 5.01
N ASP A 550 -16.35 17.78 3.75
CA ASP A 550 -14.98 18.02 3.26
C ASP A 550 -14.02 16.82 3.50
N TYR A 551 -14.52 15.63 3.83
CA TYR A 551 -13.70 14.46 4.10
C TYR A 551 -14.32 13.16 3.61
N VAL A 552 -13.47 12.28 3.07
CA VAL A 552 -13.83 10.88 2.82
C VAL A 552 -13.01 9.95 3.72
N ILE A 553 -13.62 8.87 4.20
CA ILE A 553 -12.88 7.85 4.95
C ILE A 553 -11.90 7.15 4.01
N ARG A 554 -10.61 7.16 4.37
CA ARG A 554 -9.52 6.68 3.50
C ARG A 554 -9.68 5.21 3.11
N SER A 555 -10.14 4.35 4.03
CA SER A 555 -10.37 2.92 3.76
C SER A 555 -11.43 2.67 2.67
N ASN A 556 -12.33 3.62 2.41
CA ASN A 556 -13.32 3.50 1.34
C ASN A 556 -12.74 3.75 -0.05
N ILE A 557 -11.61 4.47 -0.14
CA ILE A 557 -10.99 4.90 -1.40
C ILE A 557 -9.62 4.26 -1.67
N SER A 558 -8.87 3.84 -0.64
CA SER A 558 -7.49 3.36 -0.78
C SER A 558 -7.36 2.08 -1.62
N SER A 559 -8.39 1.23 -1.61
CA SER A 559 -8.46 0.00 -2.42
C SER A 559 -9.14 0.17 -3.78
N LEU A 560 -9.54 1.41 -4.13
CA LEU A 560 -10.28 1.69 -5.35
C LEU A 560 -9.36 1.62 -6.57
N ASN A 561 -9.67 0.71 -7.50
CA ASN A 561 -8.86 0.51 -8.71
C ASN A 561 -9.31 1.38 -9.90
N THR A 562 -10.56 1.85 -9.89
CA THR A 562 -11.14 2.63 -10.98
C THR A 562 -12.01 3.74 -10.41
N LEU A 563 -11.73 4.97 -10.81
CA LEU A 563 -12.55 6.14 -10.53
C LEU A 563 -13.02 6.76 -11.84
N GLU A 564 -14.34 6.75 -12.05
CA GLU A 564 -15.00 7.34 -13.22
C GLU A 564 -15.94 8.44 -12.76
N ILE A 565 -15.64 9.68 -13.14
CA ILE A 565 -16.38 10.88 -12.75
C ILE A 565 -16.90 11.56 -14.01
N THR A 566 -18.20 11.45 -14.24
CA THR A 566 -18.87 12.00 -15.42
C THR A 566 -20.02 12.93 -15.01
N ASP A 567 -20.08 14.13 -15.59
CA ASP A 567 -21.26 14.99 -15.45
C ASP A 567 -22.32 14.61 -16.47
N ILE A 568 -23.26 13.77 -16.03
CA ILE A 568 -24.42 13.36 -16.84
C ILE A 568 -25.31 14.53 -17.32
N ASN A 569 -25.17 15.72 -16.73
CA ASN A 569 -25.92 16.91 -17.13
C ASN A 569 -25.21 17.75 -18.20
N LEU A 570 -23.97 17.41 -18.54
CA LEU A 570 -23.14 18.14 -19.52
C LEU A 570 -23.03 19.63 -19.16
N ALA A 571 -22.99 19.95 -17.86
CA ALA A 571 -23.01 21.33 -17.40
C ALA A 571 -21.62 21.96 -17.39
N ARG A 572 -20.54 21.16 -17.54
CA ARG A 572 -19.14 21.59 -17.41
C ARG A 572 -18.94 22.37 -16.12
N ASN A 573 -19.26 21.73 -15.01
CA ASN A 573 -19.05 22.37 -13.71
C ASN A 573 -17.54 22.40 -13.40
N PRO A 574 -17.04 23.46 -12.74
CA PRO A 574 -15.72 23.44 -12.13
C PRO A 574 -15.60 22.28 -11.15
N ILE A 575 -14.46 21.58 -11.15
CA ILE A 575 -14.15 20.52 -10.20
C ILE A 575 -12.67 20.57 -9.81
N ASP A 576 -12.39 20.52 -8.52
CA ASP A 576 -11.06 20.40 -7.94
C ASP A 576 -10.89 18.97 -7.40
N PHE A 577 -9.83 18.28 -7.84
CA PHE A 577 -9.54 16.90 -7.45
C PHE A 577 -8.62 16.77 -6.22
N THR A 578 -8.43 17.82 -5.42
CA THR A 578 -7.70 17.74 -4.14
C THR A 578 -8.21 16.56 -3.30
N GLY A 579 -7.28 15.72 -2.82
CA GLY A 579 -7.54 14.47 -2.13
C GLY A 579 -7.42 13.22 -3.02
N ILE A 580 -7.33 13.36 -4.35
CA ILE A 580 -7.12 12.23 -5.27
C ILE A 580 -5.80 11.50 -5.02
N GLU A 581 -4.81 12.17 -4.45
CA GLU A 581 -3.49 11.65 -4.09
C GLU A 581 -3.56 10.47 -3.09
N ASP A 582 -4.63 10.37 -2.30
CA ASP A 582 -4.83 9.30 -1.31
C ASP A 582 -5.53 8.05 -1.91
N PHE A 583 -5.84 8.05 -3.21
CA PHE A 583 -6.38 6.89 -3.92
C PHE A 583 -5.23 5.95 -4.32
N GLU A 584 -4.62 5.31 -3.32
CA GLU A 584 -3.35 4.59 -3.40
C GLU A 584 -3.36 3.45 -4.44
N SER A 585 -4.46 2.72 -4.60
CA SER A 585 -4.57 1.60 -5.56
C SER A 585 -5.15 1.99 -6.94
N LEU A 586 -5.26 3.29 -7.26
CA LEU A 586 -5.97 3.75 -8.45
C LEU A 586 -5.21 3.40 -9.74
N GLN A 587 -5.81 2.56 -10.58
CA GLN A 587 -5.22 2.13 -11.85
C GLN A 587 -5.89 2.78 -13.07
N ASN A 588 -7.17 3.17 -12.96
CA ASN A 588 -7.93 3.74 -14.06
C ASN A 588 -8.64 5.02 -13.60
N PHE A 589 -8.27 6.15 -14.17
CA PHE A 589 -8.88 7.43 -13.89
C PHE A 589 -9.57 7.98 -15.14
N VAL A 590 -10.88 8.20 -15.04
CA VAL A 590 -11.72 8.67 -16.13
C VAL A 590 -12.50 9.90 -15.67
N VAL A 591 -12.34 11.01 -16.38
CA VAL A 591 -13.10 12.24 -16.13
C VAL A 591 -13.77 12.71 -17.41
N SER A 592 -15.07 12.97 -17.33
CA SER A 592 -15.84 13.44 -18.49
C SER A 592 -16.78 14.60 -18.16
N ASP A 593 -16.84 15.60 -19.05
CA ASP A 593 -17.76 16.74 -19.00
C ASP A 593 -17.60 17.70 -17.79
N TYR A 594 -16.35 17.97 -17.38
CA TYR A 594 -15.99 18.86 -16.26
C TYR A 594 -14.96 19.93 -16.63
N ASP A 595 -14.93 21.03 -15.87
CA ASP A 595 -13.86 22.03 -15.93
C ASP A 595 -12.90 21.80 -14.74
N ILE A 596 -11.80 21.08 -14.96
CA ILE A 596 -10.81 20.76 -13.92
C ILE A 596 -10.06 22.03 -13.53
N THR A 597 -10.20 22.44 -12.27
CA THR A 597 -9.50 23.61 -11.73
C THR A 597 -8.19 23.27 -11.05
N ASN A 598 -8.06 22.05 -10.54
CA ASN A 598 -6.85 21.51 -9.92
C ASN A 598 -6.82 20.00 -10.07
N LEU A 599 -5.64 19.46 -10.38
CA LEU A 599 -5.39 18.04 -10.53
C LEU A 599 -3.91 17.77 -10.28
N ASP A 600 -3.63 17.01 -9.23
CA ASP A 600 -2.31 16.47 -8.93
C ASP A 600 -2.43 14.95 -8.86
N LEU A 601 -1.77 14.25 -9.77
CA LEU A 601 -1.77 12.79 -9.83
C LEU A 601 -0.43 12.19 -9.40
N SER A 602 0.51 13.00 -8.90
CA SER A 602 1.91 12.61 -8.66
C SER A 602 2.06 11.40 -7.72
N ASN A 603 1.13 11.22 -6.77
CA ASN A 603 1.13 10.08 -5.83
C ASN A 603 0.35 8.86 -6.35
N ASN A 604 -0.38 8.97 -7.47
CA ASN A 604 -1.15 7.85 -8.04
C ASN A 604 -0.26 7.00 -8.97
N ILE A 605 0.84 6.48 -8.44
CA ILE A 605 1.91 5.78 -9.17
C ILE A 605 1.47 4.45 -9.83
N ASP A 606 0.34 3.90 -9.38
CA ASP A 606 -0.27 2.67 -9.91
C ASP A 606 -1.17 2.91 -11.14
N LEU A 607 -1.35 4.17 -11.55
CA LEU A 607 -2.15 4.51 -12.73
C LEU A 607 -1.63 3.81 -13.99
N ARG A 608 -2.53 3.07 -14.65
CA ARG A 608 -2.32 2.44 -15.96
C ARG A 608 -3.05 3.15 -17.08
N THR A 609 -4.21 3.74 -16.78
CA THR A 609 -5.02 4.45 -17.76
C THR A 609 -5.49 5.80 -17.23
N VAL A 610 -5.24 6.86 -18.00
CA VAL A 610 -5.85 8.19 -17.81
C VAL A 610 -6.71 8.51 -19.04
N THR A 611 -7.98 8.85 -18.82
CA THR A 611 -8.91 9.21 -19.90
C THR A 611 -9.67 10.48 -19.55
N PHE A 612 -9.53 11.52 -20.37
CA PHE A 612 -10.29 12.77 -20.26
C PHE A 612 -11.13 13.00 -21.51
N GLU A 613 -12.44 13.21 -21.31
CA GLU A 613 -13.40 13.43 -22.40
C GLU A 613 -14.23 14.70 -22.16
N PHE A 614 -14.21 15.66 -23.09
CA PHE A 614 -14.99 16.91 -22.98
C PHE A 614 -14.65 17.74 -21.74
N VAL A 615 -13.35 17.83 -21.42
CA VAL A 615 -12.84 18.47 -20.19
C VAL A 615 -12.11 19.78 -20.52
N ASP A 616 -12.36 20.87 -19.79
CA ASP A 616 -11.43 22.02 -19.79
C ASP A 616 -10.54 21.97 -18.54
N ILE A 617 -9.24 22.21 -18.65
CA ILE A 617 -8.27 22.02 -17.57
C ILE A 617 -7.48 23.30 -17.40
N SER A 618 -7.56 24.00 -16.26
CA SER A 618 -6.88 25.29 -16.08
C SER A 618 -5.43 25.19 -15.57
N THR A 619 -4.89 23.97 -15.47
CA THR A 619 -3.55 23.67 -14.96
C THR A 619 -2.77 22.79 -15.93
N THR A 620 -1.44 22.83 -15.85
CA THR A 620 -0.58 21.89 -16.58
C THR A 620 -0.90 20.45 -16.16
N ILE A 621 -0.91 19.54 -17.13
CA ILE A 621 -1.04 18.10 -16.86
C ILE A 621 0.37 17.51 -16.88
N LEU A 622 0.83 17.03 -15.73
CA LEU A 622 2.10 16.34 -15.56
C LEU A 622 1.84 14.86 -15.30
N LEU A 623 2.29 13.99 -16.20
CA LEU A 623 2.15 12.54 -16.06
C LEU A 623 3.50 11.82 -15.82
N SER A 624 4.54 12.54 -15.46
CA SER A 624 5.90 12.00 -15.34
C SER A 624 6.11 11.04 -14.17
N SER A 625 5.27 11.13 -13.13
CA SER A 625 5.38 10.28 -11.94
C SER A 625 4.66 8.92 -12.04
N MET A 626 4.18 8.52 -13.22
CA MET A 626 3.40 7.28 -13.41
C MET A 626 4.19 6.23 -14.21
N PRO A 627 5.03 5.41 -13.56
CA PRO A 627 5.87 4.42 -14.25
C PRO A 627 5.05 3.29 -14.91
N ASN A 628 3.85 3.03 -14.38
CA ASN A 628 2.94 1.98 -14.84
C ASN A 628 1.93 2.45 -15.90
N LEU A 629 2.01 3.71 -16.34
CA LEU A 629 1.04 4.29 -17.27
C LEU A 629 1.14 3.61 -18.64
N GLU A 630 0.08 2.93 -19.06
CA GLU A 630 0.02 2.17 -20.31
C GLU A 630 -0.72 2.93 -21.41
N THR A 631 -1.75 3.69 -21.03
CA THR A 631 -2.67 4.36 -21.96
C THR A 631 -3.08 5.75 -21.50
N VAL A 632 -2.96 6.72 -22.39
CA VAL A 632 -3.52 8.07 -22.23
C VAL A 632 -4.49 8.35 -23.38
N ARG A 633 -5.71 8.77 -23.03
CA ARG A 633 -6.72 9.17 -24.02
C ARG A 633 -7.28 10.54 -23.70
N PHE A 634 -7.10 11.46 -24.63
CA PHE A 634 -7.66 12.80 -24.54
C PHE A 634 -8.61 13.07 -25.69
N TRP A 635 -9.85 13.39 -25.37
CA TRP A 635 -10.87 13.72 -26.35
C TRP A 635 -11.57 15.02 -25.96
N ASN A 636 -11.58 16.01 -26.86
CA ASN A 636 -12.23 17.30 -26.62
C ASN A 636 -11.73 17.95 -25.31
N ILE A 637 -10.40 18.07 -25.16
CA ILE A 637 -9.82 18.72 -23.99
C ILE A 637 -9.42 20.17 -24.29
N GLY A 638 -9.74 21.11 -23.40
CA GLY A 638 -9.40 22.53 -23.55
C GLY A 638 -8.79 23.11 -22.28
N GLY A 639 -8.53 24.42 -22.28
CA GLY A 639 -8.16 25.18 -21.09
C GLY A 639 -6.69 25.14 -20.64
N ASN A 640 -5.89 24.16 -21.09
CA ASN A 640 -4.54 23.92 -20.57
C ASN A 640 -3.45 24.64 -21.38
N GLU A 641 -2.42 25.17 -20.71
CA GLU A 641 -1.22 25.70 -21.34
C GLU A 641 -0.31 24.58 -21.87
N SER A 642 -0.13 23.49 -21.12
CA SER A 642 0.79 22.40 -21.51
C SER A 642 0.40 21.01 -20.97
N VAL A 643 0.66 20.00 -21.80
CA VAL A 643 0.51 18.58 -21.45
C VAL A 643 1.88 17.93 -21.59
N SER A 644 2.39 17.37 -20.49
CA SER A 644 3.69 16.68 -20.48
C SER A 644 3.52 15.21 -20.11
N ILE A 645 3.96 14.34 -21.03
CA ILE A 645 3.92 12.89 -20.94
C ILE A 645 5.36 12.41 -21.15
N THR A 646 6.12 12.45 -20.08
CA THR A 646 7.54 12.16 -20.05
C THR A 646 7.83 11.00 -19.10
N ASN A 647 8.88 10.23 -19.36
CA ASN A 647 9.33 9.17 -18.45
C ASN A 647 8.26 8.11 -18.12
N ASN A 648 7.44 7.72 -19.10
CA ASN A 648 6.45 6.64 -18.93
C ASN A 648 6.91 5.36 -19.66
N PRO A 649 7.76 4.50 -19.04
CA PRO A 649 8.36 3.33 -19.68
C PRO A 649 7.33 2.26 -20.10
N SER A 650 6.13 2.30 -19.52
CA SER A 650 5.04 1.37 -19.84
C SER A 650 4.08 1.90 -20.91
N LEU A 651 4.23 3.15 -21.37
CA LEU A 651 3.25 3.81 -22.23
C LEU A 651 3.31 3.23 -23.64
N THR A 652 2.23 2.57 -24.05
CA THR A 652 2.12 1.96 -25.39
C THR A 652 1.14 2.69 -26.29
N ASN A 653 0.19 3.43 -25.70
CA ASN A 653 -0.92 4.02 -26.43
C ASN A 653 -1.21 5.44 -25.96
N PHE A 654 -0.98 6.39 -26.85
CA PHE A 654 -1.44 7.77 -26.69
C PHE A 654 -2.41 8.08 -27.83
N SER A 655 -3.60 8.59 -27.46
CA SER A 655 -4.60 9.02 -28.42
C SER A 655 -5.13 10.39 -28.05
N GLN A 656 -5.18 11.27 -29.04
CA GLN A 656 -5.67 12.63 -28.89
C GLN A 656 -6.59 13.01 -30.05
N GLU A 657 -7.77 13.53 -29.71
CA GLU A 657 -8.74 14.08 -30.67
C GLU A 657 -9.32 15.40 -30.12
N ASP A 658 -9.37 16.44 -30.96
CA ASP A 658 -10.03 17.72 -30.66
C ASP A 658 -9.48 18.42 -29.40
N ALA A 659 -8.16 18.59 -29.31
CA ALA A 659 -7.52 19.11 -28.11
C ALA A 659 -6.91 20.51 -28.28
N ASN A 660 -7.23 21.40 -27.34
CA ASN A 660 -6.90 22.83 -27.37
C ASN A 660 -6.01 23.22 -26.18
N TYR A 661 -4.80 22.66 -26.17
CA TYR A 661 -3.69 23.09 -25.32
C TYR A 661 -2.52 23.62 -26.17
N GLU A 662 -1.64 24.43 -25.57
CA GLU A 662 -0.60 25.15 -26.33
C GLU A 662 0.66 24.31 -26.55
N ILE A 663 1.05 23.48 -25.59
CA ILE A 663 2.27 22.68 -25.67
C ILE A 663 1.96 21.21 -25.42
N LEU A 664 2.47 20.33 -26.30
CA LEU A 664 2.49 18.88 -26.09
C LEU A 664 3.93 18.41 -26.02
N THR A 665 4.31 17.80 -24.90
CA THR A 665 5.58 17.09 -24.73
C THR A 665 5.32 15.60 -24.60
N ILE A 666 5.92 14.81 -25.49
CA ILE A 666 5.90 13.34 -25.45
C ILE A 666 7.33 12.85 -25.59
N SER A 667 8.01 12.67 -24.46
CA SER A 667 9.43 12.31 -24.46
C SER A 667 9.74 11.11 -23.56
N ASP A 668 10.80 10.39 -23.86
CA ASP A 668 11.31 9.30 -22.99
C ASP A 668 10.27 8.20 -22.74
N ASN A 669 9.49 7.86 -23.78
CA ASN A 669 8.52 6.76 -23.79
C ASN A 669 9.01 5.62 -24.70
N PRO A 670 9.90 4.74 -24.22
CA PRO A 670 10.68 3.81 -25.05
C PRO A 670 9.84 2.79 -25.82
N ILE A 671 8.61 2.50 -25.38
CA ILE A 671 7.73 1.52 -26.03
C ILE A 671 6.50 2.15 -26.69
N LEU A 672 6.42 3.48 -26.73
CA LEU A 672 5.31 4.19 -27.36
C LEU A 672 5.34 3.97 -28.88
N GLY A 673 4.22 3.50 -29.42
CA GLY A 673 4.06 3.21 -30.84
C GLY A 673 3.83 4.45 -31.72
N ASP A 674 3.07 4.28 -32.79
CA ASP A 674 2.74 5.36 -33.72
C ASP A 674 1.87 6.42 -33.06
N LEU A 675 2.22 7.69 -33.32
CA LEU A 675 1.54 8.84 -32.78
C LEU A 675 0.58 9.43 -33.82
N TYR A 676 -0.68 9.59 -33.41
CA TYR A 676 -1.73 10.21 -34.21
C TYR A 676 -2.32 11.38 -33.43
N ILE A 677 -2.14 12.59 -33.95
CA ILE A 677 -2.63 13.83 -33.35
C ILE A 677 -3.69 14.44 -34.27
N GLU A 678 -4.93 14.56 -33.80
CA GLU A 678 -6.06 15.05 -34.58
C GLU A 678 -6.68 16.34 -34.00
N ASP A 679 -7.06 17.27 -34.87
CA ASP A 679 -7.84 18.48 -34.57
C ASP A 679 -7.30 19.29 -33.38
N SER A 680 -6.03 19.69 -33.41
CA SER A 680 -5.36 20.29 -32.24
C SER A 680 -4.82 21.70 -32.43
N SER A 681 -4.95 22.58 -31.43
CA SER A 681 -4.50 23.98 -31.51
C SER A 681 -3.10 24.22 -30.94
N LEU A 682 -2.22 23.22 -30.96
CA LEU A 682 -0.87 23.31 -30.40
C LEU A 682 -0.14 24.54 -30.91
N LEU A 683 0.58 25.27 -30.07
CA LEU A 683 1.60 26.24 -30.46
C LEU A 683 2.93 25.53 -30.71
N ARG A 684 3.30 24.59 -29.80
CA ARG A 684 4.54 23.82 -29.81
C ARG A 684 4.28 22.32 -29.61
N PHE A 685 5.02 21.50 -30.35
CA PHE A 685 5.05 20.04 -30.16
C PHE A 685 6.50 19.61 -29.94
N ILE A 686 6.73 18.78 -28.93
CA ILE A 686 8.04 18.23 -28.56
C ILE A 686 7.91 16.71 -28.48
N SER A 687 8.80 16.00 -29.17
CA SER A 687 8.87 14.55 -29.09
C SER A 687 10.31 14.06 -29.22
N ASN A 688 10.86 13.61 -28.09
CA ASN A 688 12.25 13.20 -27.96
C ASN A 688 12.36 11.77 -27.39
N ASN A 689 13.36 10.98 -27.79
CA ASN A 689 13.68 9.68 -27.18
C ASN A 689 12.50 8.66 -27.09
N ASN A 690 11.69 8.53 -28.15
CA ASN A 690 10.64 7.51 -28.22
C ASN A 690 11.10 6.32 -29.10
N ASP A 691 11.85 5.40 -28.50
CA ASP A 691 12.59 4.33 -29.18
C ASP A 691 11.76 3.38 -30.05
N ALA A 692 10.45 3.26 -29.78
CA ALA A 692 9.53 2.42 -30.54
C ALA A 692 8.67 3.17 -31.58
N MET A 693 8.81 4.50 -31.66
CA MET A 693 7.95 5.34 -32.49
C MET A 693 8.36 5.27 -33.97
N ARG A 694 7.44 4.81 -34.84
CA ARG A 694 7.72 4.66 -36.29
C ARG A 694 7.07 5.74 -37.15
N ALA A 695 5.94 6.27 -36.71
CA ALA A 695 5.26 7.34 -37.41
C ALA A 695 4.70 8.40 -36.46
N ILE A 696 4.87 9.67 -36.84
CA ILE A 696 4.16 10.80 -36.26
C ILE A 696 3.28 11.41 -37.36
N GLN A 697 1.97 11.46 -37.09
CA GLN A 697 0.97 11.93 -38.05
C GLN A 697 0.07 12.99 -37.40
N PHE A 698 0.02 14.16 -38.03
CA PHE A 698 -0.86 15.25 -37.63
C PHE A 698 -1.98 15.42 -38.65
N ASN A 699 -3.23 15.32 -38.19
CA ASN A 699 -4.44 15.69 -38.92
C ASN A 699 -4.99 16.99 -38.33
N THR A 700 -5.13 18.03 -39.16
CA THR A 700 -5.84 19.29 -38.83
C THR A 700 -5.43 20.02 -37.54
N SER A 701 -4.13 20.22 -37.30
CA SER A 701 -3.63 21.04 -36.19
C SER A 701 -3.09 22.42 -36.60
N ARG A 702 -2.75 23.32 -35.65
CA ARG A 702 -2.13 24.65 -35.90
C ARG A 702 -0.82 24.89 -35.14
N SER A 703 0.14 23.96 -35.22
CA SER A 703 1.46 24.13 -34.60
C SER A 703 2.36 25.13 -35.31
N SER A 704 2.94 26.07 -34.55
CA SER A 704 3.96 27.00 -35.06
C SER A 704 5.37 26.43 -35.03
N THR A 705 5.69 25.58 -34.05
CA THR A 705 7.05 25.08 -33.79
C THR A 705 7.01 23.60 -33.45
N MET A 706 7.90 22.82 -34.08
CA MET A 706 7.95 21.38 -33.89
C MET A 706 9.38 20.91 -33.62
N GLU A 707 9.56 20.21 -32.50
CA GLU A 707 10.81 19.58 -32.10
C GLU A 707 10.60 18.07 -32.10
N VAL A 708 11.23 17.37 -33.04
CA VAL A 708 11.18 15.91 -33.14
C VAL A 708 12.61 15.43 -33.17
N ARG A 709 13.16 15.03 -32.03
CA ARG A 709 14.57 14.65 -31.92
C ARG A 709 14.75 13.23 -31.42
N ASP A 710 15.88 12.62 -31.76
CA ASP A 710 16.36 11.40 -31.11
C ASP A 710 15.32 10.24 -31.08
N ASN A 711 14.46 10.14 -32.10
CA ASN A 711 13.54 9.02 -32.27
C ASN A 711 14.17 8.05 -33.29
N ASP A 712 15.04 7.17 -32.80
CA ASP A 712 15.98 6.37 -33.60
C ASP A 712 15.34 5.57 -34.74
N ILE A 713 14.09 5.11 -34.54
CA ILE A 713 13.36 4.29 -35.51
C ILE A 713 12.23 5.00 -36.25
N LEU A 714 12.12 6.33 -36.09
CA LEU A 714 11.10 7.10 -36.77
C LEU A 714 11.27 7.01 -38.30
N GLU A 715 10.26 6.51 -39.00
CA GLU A 715 10.29 6.28 -40.45
C GLU A 715 9.48 7.32 -41.23
N VAL A 716 8.42 7.84 -40.63
CA VAL A 716 7.46 8.75 -41.28
C VAL A 716 7.10 9.93 -40.38
N LEU A 717 7.26 11.14 -40.91
CA LEU A 717 6.69 12.37 -40.34
C LEU A 717 5.74 12.99 -41.35
N SER A 718 4.47 13.15 -40.97
CA SER A 718 3.43 13.67 -41.86
C SER A 718 2.55 14.71 -41.19
N THR A 719 2.35 15.81 -41.92
CA THR A 719 1.44 16.89 -41.55
C THR A 719 0.39 17.07 -42.61
N ASP A 720 -0.88 17.22 -42.21
CA ASP A 720 -1.94 17.58 -43.13
C ASP A 720 -1.94 19.06 -43.51
N LEU A 721 -2.86 19.42 -44.42
CA LEU A 721 -2.99 20.78 -44.95
C LEU A 721 -3.29 21.81 -43.84
N GLY A 722 -2.36 22.76 -43.65
CA GLY A 722 -2.66 24.00 -42.93
C GLY A 722 -2.16 24.08 -41.48
N MET A 723 -1.12 23.32 -41.11
CA MET A 723 -0.50 23.42 -39.78
C MET A 723 0.21 24.75 -39.50
N GLN A 724 0.61 25.49 -40.54
CA GLN A 724 1.32 26.78 -40.40
C GLN A 724 2.66 26.69 -39.67
N ILE A 725 3.31 25.51 -39.66
CA ILE A 725 4.61 25.30 -39.01
C ILE A 725 5.62 26.30 -39.59
N GLN A 726 6.29 27.02 -38.71
CA GLN A 726 7.31 28.02 -39.05
C GLN A 726 8.71 27.46 -38.84
N GLU A 727 8.90 26.64 -37.82
CA GLU A 727 10.18 26.07 -37.42
C GLU A 727 10.04 24.57 -37.12
N ILE A 728 11.04 23.80 -37.56
CA ILE A 728 11.08 22.37 -37.33
C ILE A 728 12.52 21.90 -37.08
N GLU A 729 12.67 21.03 -36.10
CA GLU A 729 13.95 20.43 -35.70
C GLU A 729 13.83 18.91 -35.80
N LEU A 730 14.80 18.27 -36.49
CA LEU A 730 14.74 16.86 -36.89
C LEU A 730 16.03 16.08 -36.56
N GLN A 731 16.92 16.64 -35.74
CA GLN A 731 18.20 15.99 -35.41
C GLN A 731 17.95 14.65 -34.69
N GLY A 732 18.83 13.67 -34.87
CA GLY A 732 18.67 12.37 -34.18
C GLY A 732 17.59 11.43 -34.74
N ASN A 733 17.07 11.66 -35.96
CA ASN A 733 16.11 10.75 -36.61
C ASN A 733 16.74 10.04 -37.84
N PRO A 734 17.77 9.18 -37.67
CA PRO A 734 18.57 8.66 -38.77
C PRO A 734 17.81 7.73 -39.71
N LEU A 735 16.72 7.10 -39.26
CA LEU A 735 15.90 6.16 -40.05
C LEU A 735 14.74 6.81 -40.80
N LEU A 736 14.54 8.13 -40.68
CA LEU A 736 13.43 8.83 -41.32
C LEU A 736 13.50 8.70 -42.85
N THR A 737 12.44 8.14 -43.44
CA THR A 737 12.37 7.82 -44.88
C THR A 737 11.42 8.72 -45.65
N SER A 738 10.38 9.22 -44.99
CA SER A 738 9.32 10.01 -45.63
C SER A 738 8.95 11.21 -44.78
N ILE A 739 9.05 12.40 -45.38
CA ILE A 739 8.69 13.67 -44.76
C ILE A 739 7.61 14.34 -45.62
N TYR A 740 6.45 14.61 -45.02
CA TYR A 740 5.34 15.33 -45.64
C TYR A 740 5.05 16.60 -44.85
N LEU A 741 5.67 17.71 -45.24
CA LEU A 741 5.58 19.03 -44.61
C LEU A 741 5.04 20.10 -45.58
N GLY A 742 4.27 19.70 -46.59
CA GLY A 742 3.71 20.63 -47.58
C GLY A 742 2.59 21.51 -47.01
N ASN A 743 2.46 22.74 -47.51
CA ASN A 743 1.45 23.72 -47.09
C ASN A 743 1.64 24.20 -45.64
N ASN A 744 2.87 24.58 -45.31
CA ASN A 744 3.27 25.18 -44.05
C ASN A 744 3.91 26.58 -44.29
N SER A 745 4.56 27.13 -43.27
CA SER A 745 5.21 28.44 -43.29
C SER A 745 6.72 28.35 -43.08
N LEU A 746 7.33 27.17 -43.33
CA LEU A 746 8.74 26.91 -43.04
C LEU A 746 9.65 27.87 -43.82
N THR A 747 10.59 28.50 -43.12
CA THR A 747 11.59 29.41 -43.72
C THR A 747 12.94 28.75 -43.93
N SER A 748 13.22 27.71 -43.14
CA SER A 748 14.40 26.84 -43.24
C SER A 748 14.02 25.38 -42.97
N LEU A 749 14.87 24.46 -43.41
CA LEU A 749 14.75 23.03 -43.16
C LEU A 749 16.15 22.41 -43.26
N ASP A 750 16.63 21.82 -42.17
CA ASP A 750 17.87 21.06 -42.16
C ASP A 750 17.58 19.56 -42.35
N LEU A 751 18.30 18.94 -43.27
CA LEU A 751 18.18 17.53 -43.64
C LEU A 751 19.53 16.81 -43.57
N SER A 752 20.55 17.45 -43.00
CA SER A 752 21.93 16.97 -43.00
C SER A 752 22.09 15.62 -42.30
N ASP A 753 21.32 15.38 -41.23
CA ASP A 753 21.33 14.15 -40.42
C ASP A 753 20.24 13.13 -40.80
N ILE A 754 19.63 13.27 -41.98
CA ILE A 754 18.58 12.36 -42.47
C ILE A 754 19.06 11.53 -43.68
N PRO A 755 20.04 10.62 -43.51
CA PRO A 755 20.70 9.93 -44.63
C PRO A 755 19.78 8.93 -45.36
N ASN A 756 18.68 8.50 -44.74
CA ASN A 756 17.76 7.49 -45.26
C ASN A 756 16.53 8.04 -45.99
N LEU A 757 16.44 9.38 -46.13
CA LEU A 757 15.30 10.04 -46.77
C LEU A 757 15.08 9.56 -48.21
N GLN A 758 13.86 9.11 -48.51
CA GLN A 758 13.43 8.61 -49.82
C GLN A 758 12.34 9.49 -50.45
N ALA A 759 11.47 10.08 -49.63
CA ALA A 759 10.38 10.95 -50.07
C ALA A 759 10.36 12.25 -49.27
N LEU A 760 10.40 13.38 -49.96
CA LEU A 760 10.32 14.72 -49.35
C LEU A 760 9.25 15.56 -50.06
N TYR A 761 8.20 15.91 -49.32
CA TYR A 761 7.14 16.81 -49.77
C TYR A 761 7.15 18.08 -48.92
N ILE A 762 7.66 19.17 -49.48
CA ILE A 762 7.82 20.48 -48.82
C ILE A 762 7.22 21.59 -49.67
N ASN A 763 6.29 21.24 -50.57
CA ASN A 763 5.65 22.19 -51.45
C ASN A 763 4.83 23.23 -50.67
N SER A 764 4.66 24.44 -51.21
CA SER A 764 3.90 25.51 -50.57
C SER A 764 4.45 25.87 -49.19
N ASN A 765 5.71 26.27 -49.13
CA ASN A 765 6.40 26.79 -47.94
C ASN A 765 7.11 28.12 -48.28
N GLN A 766 7.95 28.62 -47.37
CA GLN A 766 8.69 29.88 -47.51
C GLN A 766 10.22 29.66 -47.53
N LEU A 767 10.68 28.46 -47.94
CA LEU A 767 12.09 28.08 -47.90
C LEU A 767 12.91 28.90 -48.90
N ASN A 768 13.99 29.53 -48.42
CA ASN A 768 14.90 30.34 -49.24
C ASN A 768 16.12 29.56 -49.78
N SER A 769 16.41 28.41 -49.18
CA SER A 769 17.44 27.47 -49.61
C SER A 769 16.97 26.04 -49.40
N LEU A 770 17.49 25.12 -50.19
CA LEU A 770 17.28 23.69 -50.01
C LEU A 770 18.59 22.96 -50.33
N ASP A 771 19.11 22.21 -49.37
CA ASP A 771 20.25 21.31 -49.53
C ASP A 771 19.81 19.87 -49.34
N VAL A 772 19.94 19.07 -50.40
CA VAL A 772 19.65 17.62 -50.39
C VAL A 772 20.88 16.80 -50.78
N SER A 773 22.07 17.40 -50.72
CA SER A 773 23.32 16.80 -51.18
C SER A 773 23.75 15.58 -50.36
N ASN A 774 23.35 15.50 -49.09
CA ASN A 774 23.60 14.35 -48.21
C ASN A 774 22.52 13.25 -48.34
N ASN A 775 21.32 13.58 -48.85
CA ASN A 775 20.18 12.66 -48.94
C ASN A 775 20.25 11.83 -50.23
N THR A 776 21.30 11.01 -50.36
CA THR A 776 21.61 10.22 -51.57
C THR A 776 20.53 9.19 -51.94
N LYS A 777 19.66 8.83 -51.01
CA LYS A 777 18.54 7.89 -51.21
C LYS A 777 17.23 8.57 -51.67
N LEU A 778 17.22 9.90 -51.85
CA LEU A 778 16.01 10.66 -52.18
C LEU A 778 15.51 10.33 -53.60
N ILE A 779 14.35 9.67 -53.69
CA ILE A 779 13.72 9.24 -54.95
C ILE A 779 12.67 10.25 -55.41
N THR A 780 11.89 10.78 -54.47
CA THR A 780 10.77 11.68 -54.73
C THR A 780 10.98 12.98 -53.99
N LEU A 781 10.84 14.10 -54.71
CA LEU A 781 10.93 15.44 -54.15
C LEU A 781 9.80 16.29 -54.74
N ASP A 782 8.97 16.87 -53.90
CA ASP A 782 8.06 17.95 -54.29
C ASP A 782 8.35 19.19 -53.47
N ALA A 783 9.02 20.15 -54.09
CA ALA A 783 9.44 21.40 -53.46
C ALA A 783 8.96 22.64 -54.22
N ARG A 784 7.87 22.50 -54.97
CA ARG A 784 7.20 23.60 -55.69
C ARG A 784 6.62 24.64 -54.73
N SER A 785 6.37 25.85 -55.21
CA SER A 785 5.86 26.96 -54.41
C SER A 785 6.72 27.26 -53.18
N ASN A 786 8.03 27.48 -53.40
CA ASN A 786 8.99 27.96 -52.40
C ASN A 786 9.71 29.23 -52.91
N LEU A 787 10.69 29.76 -52.15
CA LEU A 787 11.40 31.00 -52.48
C LEU A 787 12.83 30.79 -53.01
N PHE A 788 13.39 29.58 -52.90
CA PHE A 788 14.71 29.28 -53.41
C PHE A 788 14.78 29.29 -54.96
N SER A 789 15.93 29.67 -55.50
CA SER A 789 16.22 29.63 -56.94
C SER A 789 17.16 28.48 -57.34
N CYS A 790 17.68 27.75 -56.36
CA CYS A 790 18.64 26.70 -56.52
C CYS A 790 18.43 25.62 -55.46
N VAL A 791 18.52 24.35 -55.86
CA VAL A 791 18.56 23.19 -54.96
C VAL A 791 19.97 22.63 -54.99
N LYS A 792 20.61 22.58 -53.82
CA LYS A 792 21.97 22.06 -53.68
C LYS A 792 21.92 20.53 -53.67
N VAL A 793 22.73 19.94 -54.54
CA VAL A 793 22.81 18.49 -54.80
C VAL A 793 24.27 18.04 -54.83
N ASN A 794 24.53 16.75 -54.69
CA ASN A 794 25.86 16.19 -54.93
C ASN A 794 26.08 15.87 -56.43
N GLN A 795 27.30 15.45 -56.78
CA GLN A 795 27.68 15.15 -58.17
C GLN A 795 26.85 14.03 -58.79
N ASP A 796 26.57 12.96 -58.04
CA ASP A 796 25.83 11.80 -58.54
C ASP A 796 24.36 12.16 -58.83
N GLN A 797 23.73 12.94 -57.96
CA GLN A 797 22.39 13.50 -58.16
C GLN A 797 22.36 14.45 -59.37
N LEU A 798 23.37 15.31 -59.53
CA LEU A 798 23.43 16.27 -60.64
C LEU A 798 23.58 15.59 -62.00
N ASP A 799 24.36 14.51 -62.07
CA ASP A 799 24.56 13.72 -63.28
C ASP A 799 23.28 12.99 -63.73
N GLY A 800 22.34 12.75 -62.80
CA GLY A 800 21.12 11.99 -63.03
C GLY A 800 19.96 12.42 -62.14
N ILE A 801 19.46 13.64 -62.33
CA ILE A 801 18.31 14.17 -61.57
C ILE A 801 17.12 13.18 -61.64
N PRO A 802 16.61 12.67 -60.49
CA PRO A 802 15.52 11.71 -60.48
C PRO A 802 14.24 12.26 -61.11
N SER A 803 13.51 11.42 -61.86
CA SER A 803 12.27 11.84 -62.53
C SER A 803 11.12 12.18 -61.58
N GLY A 804 11.23 11.78 -60.31
CA GLY A 804 10.27 12.10 -59.25
C GLY A 804 10.44 13.48 -58.63
N TRP A 805 11.45 14.25 -59.07
CA TRP A 805 11.74 15.57 -58.49
C TRP A 805 10.96 16.69 -59.20
N GLN A 806 10.27 17.52 -58.42
CA GLN A 806 9.42 18.61 -58.87
C GLN A 806 9.81 19.91 -58.13
N VAL A 807 10.17 20.93 -58.90
CA VAL A 807 10.52 22.27 -58.44
C VAL A 807 9.87 23.32 -59.33
N ASP A 808 9.84 24.57 -58.90
CA ASP A 808 9.27 25.66 -59.69
C ASP A 808 10.08 25.96 -60.96
N GLY A 809 9.39 26.54 -61.95
CA GLY A 809 10.02 26.95 -63.20
C GLY A 809 11.11 28.02 -62.97
N GLY A 810 12.34 27.71 -63.36
CA GLY A 810 13.49 28.60 -63.19
C GLY A 810 14.42 28.22 -62.03
N VAL A 811 14.01 27.28 -61.18
CA VAL A 811 14.90 26.66 -60.19
C VAL A 811 15.93 25.78 -60.90
N THR A 812 17.18 25.87 -60.45
CA THR A 812 18.30 25.07 -60.97
C THR A 812 18.84 24.09 -59.94
N TYR A 813 19.52 23.03 -60.39
CA TYR A 813 20.27 22.12 -59.53
C TYR A 813 21.76 22.41 -59.67
N ALA A 814 22.48 22.53 -58.56
CA ALA A 814 23.92 22.82 -58.58
C ALA A 814 24.64 22.20 -57.37
N LEU A 815 25.96 22.05 -57.48
CA LEU A 815 26.82 21.61 -56.36
C LEU A 815 26.95 22.70 -55.29
N ASP A 816 26.90 23.96 -55.72
CA ASP A 816 26.97 25.14 -54.88
C ASP A 816 25.83 26.09 -55.30
N CYS A 817 24.95 26.43 -54.36
CA CYS A 817 23.92 27.44 -54.55
C CYS A 817 24.43 28.82 -54.06
N PRO A 818 24.06 29.91 -54.74
CA PRO A 818 24.53 31.26 -54.44
C PRO A 818 23.95 31.86 -53.15
#